data_AF-A0A7V2N2Q1-F1
#
_entry.id   AF-A0A7V2N2Q1-F1
#
_cell.length_a   1.000
_cell.length_b   1.000
_cell.length_c   1.000
_cell.angle_alpha   90.00
_cell.angle_beta   90.00
_cell.angle_gamma   90.00
#
_symmetry.space_group_name_H-M   'P 1'
#
loop_
_entity.id
_entity.type
_entity.pdbx_description
1 polymer ?
#
loop_
_entity_poly.entity_id
_entity_poly.type
_entity_poly.pdbx_seq_one_letter_code
_entity_poly.pdbx_strand_id
1 'polypeptide(L)'
;LSLVCPWASAARLVAWGMNNHGQCDVPDGNDFAAVVATVYSSIALQRDGSVVAWGSAEYGLTTPPDDGPFTMLAAGTNHALAVRADGSLAAWGDSSAGQCDVPAGGDFIAIDGGYYHSVALRADGAVRCWGSNAYGQCESPDANDFVAVAAGAFHTLAIRRDGTLAAWGRNDSGQCDVPTGAGFVQVAAGNAHSLALHGDGTLRAWGRDLYGLISGLPGGDDYLRIGAAAQLNVALTRSGLPVAWGQNNYGQADPPPDASLIAVATGGYHGVGLAVEAQTVRLFEPNGGERLYAGRTTPILWEAPLALGRVLLEFSTDDGQSWQAIATAEPVGRFDWRVPAVNSDRCRIRVGLVDLPDIHDQSDAVFTIATGGLELLTPAAGQVWVAGRTYPVTWNTIGTVTEIVLEYRPVGQADWIPIETLVNTGGYDWRVPVSPAGPARLRVRDAAWPEVFDVGDGPFMLLAPQADTLIVDAAGAGDFERVQEAIDAAADGATVLVLPGAYAESLRFNNRAITVRSIAPTDPNYIVATILVSENEPCVVFDFRETPASVLMGLTVESGAAAAIRCYQADPTLAHNIIRCAAGSGIVGVAGAAPAITDNVIEACGQAGVVGCAGLIRDNVVQDNGVGLWACDGTLRQNVIRRAETYGVYDCDGTVEQNAILDNGQGGLSQCDGSITGNLIAGNPVALEACDGHIHANTIRDNEQGLVDCRATIEGNVFTAQAGVILSGCVGPILDNLAEDNAAGLVLCDGMIQGNVVRRTAGAAIEQCRGWIVNNILSGGADAAIADCNAVVAFNTLVGNGTAVRGALGPVTGNILAWNDVAVSGAVESRYNAFWANRRHFDAGAFAGPGDMAADPLFAADGYWLDTGTPEDPSDDVWQDGNYHLRSEAGRWDANAQDWLFDDVTSPCIDAADPAEPIGSEPSPNGGRANMGAYGATAWASKSTGQAGPQPAPRCVDRPSMDFTGDCRVDLADFALFAEQWLACGFDLPEACGASSTR
;
A
#
# COMPACT_ATOMS: atom_id res chain seq x y z
N LEU A 1 -14.84 1.12 -41.69
CA LEU A 1 -15.17 2.33 -40.89
C LEU A 1 -14.99 2.07 -39.39
N SER A 2 -13.84 2.42 -38.81
CA SER A 2 -13.76 2.69 -37.37
C SER A 2 -14.04 4.17 -37.12
N LEU A 3 -15.02 4.48 -36.29
CA LEU A 3 -15.02 5.75 -35.56
C LEU A 3 -13.90 5.67 -34.53
N VAL A 4 -13.04 6.68 -34.47
CA VAL A 4 -12.19 6.88 -33.30
C VAL A 4 -13.11 7.33 -32.16
N CYS A 5 -12.83 6.82 -30.96
CA CYS A 5 -13.46 7.18 -29.70
C CYS A 5 -12.44 7.94 -28.84
N PRO A 6 -12.23 9.26 -29.02
CA PRO A 6 -11.16 10.00 -28.36
C PRO A 6 -11.33 10.21 -26.85
N TRP A 7 -12.41 9.68 -26.25
CA TRP A 7 -12.93 10.12 -24.96
C TRP A 7 -13.40 8.99 -24.02
N ALA A 8 -13.12 7.73 -24.34
CA ALA A 8 -13.13 6.69 -23.31
C ALA A 8 -11.91 6.92 -22.39
N SER A 9 -12.00 6.60 -21.09
CA SER A 9 -10.87 6.73 -20.15
C SER A 9 -10.04 5.44 -20.04
N ALA A 10 -10.67 4.27 -20.15
CA ALA A 10 -10.01 2.98 -20.36
C ALA A 10 -10.88 2.11 -21.28
N ALA A 11 -10.31 1.62 -22.38
CA ALA A 11 -10.97 0.76 -23.35
C ALA A 11 -10.08 -0.43 -23.73
N ARG A 12 -10.52 -1.65 -23.39
CA ARG A 12 -9.86 -2.92 -23.68
C ARG A 12 -10.31 -3.49 -25.02
N LEU A 13 -9.49 -4.35 -25.61
CA LEU A 13 -9.82 -5.09 -26.82
C LEU A 13 -10.55 -6.40 -26.49
N VAL A 14 -11.43 -6.80 -27.40
CA VAL A 14 -12.17 -8.07 -27.38
C VAL A 14 -12.11 -8.68 -28.77
N ALA A 15 -11.92 -9.99 -28.90
CA ALA A 15 -11.91 -10.67 -30.20
C ALA A 15 -12.61 -12.04 -30.12
N TRP A 16 -13.18 -12.48 -31.24
CA TRP A 16 -13.90 -13.75 -31.36
C TRP A 16 -13.83 -14.32 -32.79
N GLY A 17 -14.04 -15.63 -32.94
CA GLY A 17 -13.99 -16.32 -34.22
C GLY A 17 -12.68 -17.09 -34.47
N MET A 18 -12.27 -17.22 -35.73
CA MET A 18 -11.07 -17.97 -36.15
C MET A 18 -9.78 -17.32 -35.63
N ASN A 19 -8.89 -18.10 -35.02
CA ASN A 19 -7.61 -17.60 -34.47
C ASN A 19 -6.35 -18.32 -35.01
N ASN A 20 -6.40 -18.95 -36.18
CA ASN A 20 -5.28 -19.77 -36.69
C ASN A 20 -4.02 -18.98 -37.06
N HIS A 21 -4.08 -17.65 -37.08
CA HIS A 21 -2.96 -16.73 -37.33
C HIS A 21 -2.67 -15.82 -36.13
N GLY A 22 -3.32 -16.04 -34.98
CA GLY A 22 -3.24 -15.16 -33.80
C GLY A 22 -4.05 -13.87 -33.93
N GLN A 23 -4.99 -13.77 -34.86
CA GLN A 23 -5.77 -12.54 -35.10
C GLN A 23 -6.77 -12.18 -33.98
N CYS A 24 -7.05 -13.12 -33.07
CA CYS A 24 -7.84 -12.91 -31.86
C CYS A 24 -6.96 -12.84 -30.58
N ASP A 25 -5.64 -12.99 -30.70
CA ASP A 25 -4.69 -12.82 -29.60
C ASP A 25 -4.49 -11.32 -29.34
N VAL A 26 -5.48 -10.70 -28.69
CA VAL A 26 -5.50 -9.25 -28.45
C VAL A 26 -4.30 -8.81 -27.60
N PRO A 27 -3.60 -7.72 -27.96
CA PRO A 27 -2.53 -7.15 -27.14
C PRO A 27 -3.02 -6.70 -25.77
N ASP A 28 -2.18 -6.87 -24.75
CA ASP A 28 -2.43 -6.32 -23.42
C ASP A 28 -2.50 -4.78 -23.46
N GLY A 29 -3.45 -4.21 -22.71
CA GLY A 29 -3.62 -2.76 -22.57
C GLY A 29 -5.08 -2.32 -22.52
N ASN A 30 -5.29 -1.05 -22.16
CA ASN A 30 -6.61 -0.43 -22.04
C ASN A 30 -6.65 1.02 -22.58
N ASP A 31 -5.71 1.44 -23.43
CA ASP A 31 -5.63 2.80 -23.99
C ASP A 31 -5.94 2.84 -25.49
N PHE A 32 -6.84 1.97 -25.95
CA PHE A 32 -7.23 1.89 -27.36
C PHE A 32 -8.35 2.89 -27.71
N ALA A 33 -8.23 3.51 -28.88
CA ALA A 33 -9.13 4.55 -29.40
C ALA A 33 -9.95 4.09 -30.61
N ALA A 34 -9.47 3.09 -31.36
CA ALA A 34 -10.18 2.46 -32.48
C ALA A 34 -9.63 1.05 -32.76
N VAL A 35 -10.44 0.22 -33.41
CA VAL A 35 -10.04 -1.11 -33.88
C VAL A 35 -10.61 -1.41 -35.27
N VAL A 36 -9.84 -2.09 -36.11
CA VAL A 36 -10.21 -2.57 -37.45
C VAL A 36 -9.66 -3.99 -37.67
N ALA A 37 -10.21 -4.72 -38.64
CA ALA A 37 -9.78 -6.08 -38.98
C ALA A 37 -9.68 -6.30 -40.50
N THR A 38 -8.64 -7.00 -40.92
CA THR A 38 -8.42 -7.48 -42.30
C THR A 38 -8.89 -8.94 -42.42
N VAL A 39 -8.51 -9.68 -43.46
CA VAL A 39 -8.89 -11.11 -43.56
C VAL A 39 -8.28 -11.98 -42.44
N TYR A 40 -7.02 -11.76 -42.08
CA TYR A 40 -6.26 -12.59 -41.13
C TYR A 40 -5.46 -11.78 -40.08
N SER A 41 -5.67 -10.48 -39.99
CA SER A 41 -4.95 -9.60 -39.06
C SER A 41 -5.90 -8.58 -38.44
N SER A 42 -5.52 -8.05 -37.29
CA SER A 42 -6.29 -7.09 -36.50
C SER A 42 -5.39 -5.91 -36.16
N ILE A 43 -5.96 -4.70 -36.11
CA ILE A 43 -5.20 -3.46 -35.96
C ILE A 43 -5.96 -2.52 -35.03
N ALA A 44 -5.27 -1.96 -34.03
CA ALA A 44 -5.82 -1.00 -33.09
C ALA A 44 -5.00 0.31 -33.10
N LEU A 45 -5.70 1.42 -32.89
CA LEU A 45 -5.12 2.74 -32.66
C LEU A 45 -5.08 2.98 -31.15
N GLN A 46 -3.92 3.37 -30.61
CA GLN A 46 -3.79 3.84 -29.22
C GLN A 46 -4.06 5.35 -29.14
N ARG A 47 -4.38 5.89 -27.95
CA ARG A 47 -4.73 7.32 -27.81
C ARG A 47 -3.56 8.29 -28.04
N ASP A 48 -2.32 7.82 -27.86
CA ASP A 48 -1.12 8.57 -28.26
C ASP A 48 -0.96 8.70 -29.79
N GLY A 49 -1.82 8.02 -30.56
CA GLY A 49 -1.82 7.99 -32.02
C GLY A 49 -0.87 6.94 -32.61
N SER A 50 -0.27 6.07 -31.80
CA SER A 50 0.49 4.91 -32.27
C SER A 50 -0.45 3.76 -32.67
N VAL A 51 0.05 2.82 -33.48
CA VAL A 51 -0.75 1.72 -34.04
C VAL A 51 -0.14 0.38 -33.64
N VAL A 52 -0.97 -0.54 -33.15
CA VAL A 52 -0.61 -1.92 -32.84
C VAL A 52 -1.34 -2.84 -33.81
N ALA A 53 -0.61 -3.76 -34.45
CA ALA A 53 -1.15 -4.70 -35.42
C ALA A 53 -0.70 -6.14 -35.11
N TRP A 54 -1.63 -7.08 -35.10
CA TRP A 54 -1.41 -8.48 -34.72
C TRP A 54 -2.16 -9.44 -35.66
N GLY A 55 -1.87 -10.73 -35.56
CA GLY A 55 -2.35 -11.76 -36.48
C GLY A 55 -1.34 -12.07 -37.60
N SER A 56 -1.82 -12.29 -38.82
CA SER A 56 -0.97 -12.68 -39.95
C SER A 56 0.02 -11.57 -40.37
N ALA A 57 1.30 -11.94 -40.43
CA ALA A 57 2.39 -11.10 -40.93
C ALA A 57 2.45 -11.02 -42.48
N GLU A 58 1.51 -11.65 -43.19
CA GLU A 58 1.43 -11.55 -44.65
C GLU A 58 1.32 -10.09 -45.10
N TYR A 59 1.96 -9.78 -46.24
CA TYR A 59 2.04 -8.46 -46.85
C TYR A 59 2.62 -7.34 -45.96
N GLY A 60 3.13 -7.64 -44.75
CA GLY A 60 3.64 -6.65 -43.80
C GLY A 60 2.55 -5.93 -42.99
N LEU A 61 1.36 -6.52 -42.83
CA LEU A 61 0.26 -5.92 -42.07
C LEU A 61 0.60 -5.67 -40.59
N THR A 62 1.41 -6.53 -39.98
CA THR A 62 1.88 -6.42 -38.58
C THR A 62 3.08 -5.47 -38.40
N THR A 63 3.49 -4.75 -39.45
CA THR A 63 4.52 -3.70 -39.40
C THR A 63 3.92 -2.37 -39.85
N PRO A 64 3.15 -1.69 -38.97
CA PRO A 64 2.60 -0.37 -39.28
C PRO A 64 3.71 0.69 -39.42
N PRO A 65 3.45 1.81 -40.13
CA PRO A 65 4.42 2.91 -40.22
C PRO A 65 4.62 3.64 -38.87
N ASP A 66 5.88 3.91 -38.53
CA ASP A 66 6.25 4.69 -37.33
C ASP A 66 6.05 6.22 -37.48
N ASP A 67 5.32 6.67 -38.51
CA ASP A 67 5.20 8.10 -38.90
C ASP A 67 3.87 8.76 -38.45
N GLY A 68 3.37 8.33 -37.28
CA GLY A 68 2.23 8.94 -36.59
C GLY A 68 2.53 10.33 -35.97
N PRO A 69 1.62 10.88 -35.15
CA PRO A 69 0.41 10.25 -34.62
C PRO A 69 -0.74 10.17 -35.63
N PHE A 70 -1.47 9.06 -35.57
CA PHE A 70 -2.67 8.80 -36.36
C PHE A 70 -3.95 9.15 -35.62
N THR A 71 -4.99 9.51 -36.37
CA THR A 71 -6.30 9.99 -35.88
C THR A 71 -7.49 9.21 -36.44
N MET A 72 -7.25 8.23 -37.31
CA MET A 72 -8.25 7.29 -37.82
C MET A 72 -7.57 6.07 -38.46
N LEU A 73 -8.23 4.91 -38.41
CA LEU A 73 -7.85 3.70 -39.14
C LEU A 73 -8.95 3.26 -40.12
N ALA A 74 -8.54 2.51 -41.15
CA ALA A 74 -9.40 1.61 -41.90
C ALA A 74 -8.63 0.37 -42.34
N ALA A 75 -9.36 -0.72 -42.57
CA ALA A 75 -8.82 -1.96 -43.12
C ALA A 75 -9.49 -2.23 -44.48
N GLY A 76 -8.69 -2.68 -45.43
CA GLY A 76 -9.16 -3.42 -46.59
C GLY A 76 -8.95 -4.92 -46.39
N THR A 77 -9.03 -5.67 -47.48
CA THR A 77 -8.87 -7.15 -47.42
C THR A 77 -7.47 -7.56 -46.95
N ASN A 78 -6.42 -7.03 -47.58
CA ASN A 78 -5.00 -7.34 -47.30
C ASN A 78 -4.13 -6.08 -47.11
N HIS A 79 -4.74 -4.91 -46.89
CA HIS A 79 -4.04 -3.65 -46.67
C HIS A 79 -4.74 -2.86 -45.56
N ALA A 80 -4.04 -1.89 -44.98
CA ALA A 80 -4.53 -0.99 -43.96
C ALA A 80 -4.26 0.47 -44.35
N LEU A 81 -5.10 1.36 -43.84
CA LEU A 81 -5.09 2.80 -44.10
C LEU A 81 -5.14 3.55 -42.76
N ALA A 82 -4.46 4.69 -42.68
CA ALA A 82 -4.58 5.60 -41.55
C ALA A 82 -4.61 7.07 -41.99
N VAL A 83 -5.25 7.91 -41.19
CA VAL A 83 -5.18 9.38 -41.32
C VAL A 83 -4.24 9.90 -40.24
N ARG A 84 -3.27 10.75 -40.59
CA ARG A 84 -2.38 11.43 -39.65
C ARG A 84 -3.04 12.67 -39.04
N ALA A 85 -2.49 13.18 -37.94
CA ALA A 85 -2.98 14.40 -37.29
C ALA A 85 -2.94 15.66 -38.19
N ASP A 86 -2.13 15.67 -39.25
CA ASP A 86 -2.10 16.75 -40.26
C ASP A 86 -3.13 16.56 -41.40
N GLY A 87 -3.95 15.51 -41.34
CA GLY A 87 -4.95 15.16 -42.35
C GLY A 87 -4.39 14.44 -43.58
N SER A 88 -3.10 14.10 -43.62
CA SER A 88 -2.49 13.26 -44.67
C SER A 88 -2.78 11.77 -44.46
N LEU A 89 -2.53 10.94 -45.47
CA LEU A 89 -2.82 9.50 -45.45
C LEU A 89 -1.55 8.65 -45.34
N ALA A 90 -1.67 7.53 -44.63
CA ALA A 90 -0.71 6.42 -44.63
C ALA A 90 -1.41 5.14 -45.11
N ALA A 91 -0.65 4.23 -45.73
CA ALA A 91 -1.14 2.91 -46.11
C ALA A 91 0.00 1.88 -46.10
N TRP A 92 -0.33 0.64 -45.71
CA TRP A 92 0.62 -0.49 -45.67
C TRP A 92 -0.11 -1.82 -45.88
N GLY A 93 0.64 -2.89 -46.15
CA GLY A 93 0.09 -4.18 -46.60
C GLY A 93 0.24 -4.38 -48.11
N ASP A 94 -0.64 -5.17 -48.72
CA ASP A 94 -0.61 -5.45 -50.16
C ASP A 94 -0.83 -4.19 -50.99
N SER A 95 0.10 -3.87 -51.90
CA SER A 95 -0.05 -2.81 -52.93
C SER A 95 0.03 -3.38 -54.36
N SER A 96 -0.34 -4.64 -54.58
CA SER A 96 -0.29 -5.32 -55.89
C SER A 96 -1.08 -4.63 -57.01
N ALA A 97 -2.06 -3.78 -56.67
CA ALA A 97 -2.82 -2.94 -57.58
C ALA A 97 -2.66 -1.43 -57.32
N GLY A 98 -1.67 -1.02 -56.51
CA GLY A 98 -1.42 0.37 -56.12
C GLY A 98 -2.33 0.90 -55.00
N GLN A 99 -2.98 0.02 -54.23
CA GLN A 99 -3.91 0.42 -53.16
C GLN A 99 -3.23 1.07 -51.94
N CYS A 100 -1.92 0.90 -51.75
CA CYS A 100 -1.14 1.65 -50.76
C CYS A 100 -0.50 2.92 -51.34
N ASP A 101 -0.67 3.21 -52.63
CA ASP A 101 -0.08 4.38 -53.30
C ASP A 101 -0.94 5.64 -53.02
N VAL A 102 -0.92 6.10 -51.76
CA VAL A 102 -1.81 7.15 -51.26
C VAL A 102 -1.67 8.48 -52.03
N PRO A 103 -2.80 9.16 -52.34
CA PRO A 103 -2.77 10.42 -53.06
C PRO A 103 -2.23 11.56 -52.17
N ALA A 104 -1.40 12.43 -52.76
CA ALA A 104 -0.93 13.64 -52.08
C ALA A 104 -2.08 14.62 -51.80
N GLY A 105 -2.16 15.11 -50.56
CA GLY A 105 -3.18 16.07 -50.11
C GLY A 105 -3.43 15.97 -48.60
N GLY A 106 -4.39 16.76 -48.14
CA GLY A 106 -4.90 16.74 -46.76
C GLY A 106 -6.42 16.93 -46.72
N ASP A 107 -6.92 17.22 -45.52
CA ASP A 107 -8.35 17.42 -45.20
C ASP A 107 -9.23 16.16 -45.32
N PHE A 108 -8.65 14.95 -45.22
CA PHE A 108 -9.42 13.71 -45.20
C PHE A 108 -10.11 13.49 -43.84
N ILE A 109 -11.42 13.20 -43.87
CA ILE A 109 -12.27 13.05 -42.68
C ILE A 109 -12.88 11.65 -42.51
N ALA A 110 -12.79 10.80 -43.53
CA ALA A 110 -13.13 9.39 -43.45
C ALA A 110 -12.30 8.59 -44.47
N ILE A 111 -11.98 7.34 -44.14
CA ILE A 111 -11.27 6.38 -45.00
C ILE A 111 -11.93 5.00 -44.92
N ASP A 112 -11.84 4.22 -46.01
CA ASP A 112 -12.25 2.81 -46.02
C ASP A 112 -11.46 2.01 -47.08
N GLY A 113 -11.27 0.71 -46.87
CA GLY A 113 -10.48 -0.16 -47.75
C GLY A 113 -11.32 -1.26 -48.39
N GLY A 114 -11.17 -1.45 -49.70
CA GLY A 114 -11.80 -2.54 -50.45
C GLY A 114 -10.90 -3.78 -50.56
N TYR A 115 -11.11 -4.58 -51.61
CA TYR A 115 -10.23 -5.73 -51.87
C TYR A 115 -8.89 -5.30 -52.48
N TYR A 116 -8.94 -4.44 -53.50
CA TYR A 116 -7.78 -3.94 -54.24
C TYR A 116 -7.83 -2.42 -54.48
N HIS A 117 -8.69 -1.70 -53.76
CA HIS A 117 -8.84 -0.26 -53.87
C HIS A 117 -9.07 0.35 -52.49
N SER A 118 -8.83 1.66 -52.41
CA SER A 118 -8.90 2.44 -51.18
C SER A 118 -9.70 3.71 -51.44
N VAL A 119 -10.51 4.15 -50.48
CA VAL A 119 -11.33 5.36 -50.60
C VAL A 119 -11.10 6.31 -49.43
N ALA A 120 -11.15 7.61 -49.71
CA ALA A 120 -11.09 8.66 -48.71
C ALA A 120 -12.08 9.80 -49.03
N LEU A 121 -12.76 10.30 -48.00
CA LEU A 121 -13.67 11.43 -48.07
C LEU A 121 -12.96 12.68 -47.53
N ARG A 122 -13.03 13.79 -48.26
CA ARG A 122 -12.51 15.10 -47.82
C ARG A 122 -13.59 15.94 -47.13
N ALA A 123 -13.17 16.88 -46.29
CA ALA A 123 -14.06 17.78 -45.54
C ALA A 123 -15.02 18.60 -46.43
N ASP A 124 -14.66 18.87 -47.68
CA ASP A 124 -15.53 19.53 -48.66
C ASP A 124 -16.63 18.61 -49.23
N GLY A 125 -16.60 17.31 -48.92
CA GLY A 125 -17.53 16.28 -49.40
C GLY A 125 -17.08 15.57 -50.68
N ALA A 126 -15.87 15.84 -51.18
CA ALA A 126 -15.30 15.16 -52.34
C ALA A 126 -14.71 13.79 -51.97
N VAL A 127 -14.90 12.78 -52.84
CA VAL A 127 -14.30 11.45 -52.68
C VAL A 127 -13.01 11.32 -53.50
N ARG A 128 -12.01 10.65 -52.94
CA ARG A 128 -10.81 10.17 -53.64
C ARG A 128 -10.79 8.65 -53.57
N CYS A 129 -10.44 8.01 -54.68
CA CYS A 129 -10.25 6.57 -54.76
C CYS A 129 -8.99 6.25 -55.55
N TRP A 130 -8.24 5.23 -55.13
CA TRP A 130 -7.03 4.77 -55.79
C TRP A 130 -6.87 3.24 -55.66
N GLY A 131 -5.94 2.67 -56.41
CA GLY A 131 -5.78 1.22 -56.60
C GLY A 131 -6.50 0.71 -57.86
N SER A 132 -7.02 -0.52 -57.78
CA SER A 132 -7.73 -1.19 -58.88
C SER A 132 -9.03 -0.49 -59.27
N ASN A 133 -9.20 -0.22 -60.57
CA ASN A 133 -10.44 0.31 -61.15
C ASN A 133 -11.06 -0.64 -62.21
N ALA A 134 -10.82 -1.95 -62.11
CA ALA A 134 -11.23 -2.93 -63.13
C ALA A 134 -12.76 -3.01 -63.38
N TYR A 135 -13.58 -2.50 -62.46
CA TYR A 135 -15.04 -2.47 -62.54
C TYR A 135 -15.62 -1.06 -62.37
N GLY A 136 -14.81 0.00 -62.43
CA GLY A 136 -15.25 1.37 -62.18
C GLY A 136 -15.41 1.73 -60.69
N GLN A 137 -14.84 0.95 -59.76
CA GLN A 137 -14.98 1.20 -58.32
C GLN A 137 -14.32 2.49 -57.81
N CYS A 138 -13.43 3.09 -58.61
CA CYS A 138 -12.85 4.41 -58.39
C CYS A 138 -13.43 5.51 -59.29
N GLU A 139 -14.47 5.22 -60.07
CA GLU A 139 -15.21 6.22 -60.86
C GLU A 139 -16.32 6.84 -60.01
N SER A 140 -15.92 7.53 -58.93
CA SER A 140 -16.83 8.26 -58.06
C SER A 140 -17.57 9.36 -58.82
N PRO A 141 -18.88 9.58 -58.59
CA PRO A 141 -19.60 10.69 -59.19
C PRO A 141 -18.93 12.05 -58.90
N ASP A 142 -18.95 12.96 -59.88
CA ASP A 142 -18.49 14.36 -59.74
C ASP A 142 -19.44 15.17 -58.82
N ALA A 143 -19.42 14.85 -57.53
CA ALA A 143 -20.24 15.49 -56.51
C ALA A 143 -19.44 15.66 -55.20
N ASN A 144 -19.55 16.85 -54.61
CA ASN A 144 -18.90 17.21 -53.35
C ASN A 144 -19.95 17.33 -52.23
N ASP A 145 -20.90 16.40 -52.18
CA ASP A 145 -22.02 16.40 -51.25
C ASP A 145 -22.06 15.15 -50.34
N PHE A 146 -21.00 14.36 -50.32
CA PHE A 146 -20.92 13.16 -49.49
C PHE A 146 -20.53 13.48 -48.02
N VAL A 147 -21.02 12.64 -47.10
CA VAL A 147 -20.75 12.71 -45.64
C VAL A 147 -20.23 11.40 -45.05
N ALA A 148 -20.35 10.28 -45.77
CA ALA A 148 -19.75 9.00 -45.41
C ALA A 148 -19.46 8.18 -46.67
N VAL A 149 -18.47 7.29 -46.60
CA VAL A 149 -18.07 6.36 -47.66
C VAL A 149 -17.81 4.97 -47.08
N ALA A 150 -18.02 3.91 -47.87
CA ALA A 150 -17.60 2.54 -47.54
C ALA A 150 -17.15 1.79 -48.79
N ALA A 151 -16.13 0.95 -48.70
CA ALA A 151 -15.57 0.18 -49.81
C ALA A 151 -15.85 -1.32 -49.68
N GLY A 152 -16.54 -1.89 -50.66
CA GLY A 152 -16.72 -3.34 -50.78
C GLY A 152 -15.56 -3.97 -51.55
N ALA A 153 -15.68 -5.25 -51.94
CA ALA A 153 -14.59 -5.89 -52.66
C ALA A 153 -14.29 -5.28 -54.03
N PHE A 154 -15.34 -4.88 -54.77
CA PHE A 154 -15.25 -4.32 -56.13
C PHE A 154 -16.26 -3.19 -56.40
N HIS A 155 -16.81 -2.61 -55.34
CA HIS A 155 -17.78 -1.51 -55.40
C HIS A 155 -17.56 -0.54 -54.24
N THR A 156 -18.14 0.65 -54.33
CA THR A 156 -18.04 1.70 -53.31
C THR A 156 -19.42 2.27 -53.05
N LEU A 157 -19.73 2.52 -51.78
CA LEU A 157 -20.96 3.16 -51.29
C LEU A 157 -20.64 4.54 -50.73
N ALA A 158 -21.60 5.47 -50.79
CA ALA A 158 -21.53 6.75 -50.10
C ALA A 158 -22.91 7.25 -49.66
N ILE A 159 -22.92 8.15 -48.67
CA ILE A 159 -24.11 8.87 -48.19
C ILE A 159 -23.96 10.34 -48.53
N ARG A 160 -25.00 10.97 -49.06
CA ARG A 160 -25.07 12.42 -49.32
C ARG A 160 -25.54 13.21 -48.10
N ARG A 161 -25.30 14.52 -48.08
CA ARG A 161 -25.76 15.47 -47.04
C ARG A 161 -27.29 15.49 -46.86
N ASP A 162 -28.07 15.07 -47.86
CA ASP A 162 -29.53 14.91 -47.76
C ASP A 162 -29.97 13.56 -47.16
N GLY A 163 -29.01 12.71 -46.78
CA GLY A 163 -29.23 11.37 -46.24
C GLY A 163 -29.60 10.31 -47.30
N THR A 164 -29.46 10.60 -48.59
CA THR A 164 -29.64 9.62 -49.68
C THR A 164 -28.35 8.85 -49.96
N LEU A 165 -28.48 7.67 -50.59
CA LEU A 165 -27.35 6.79 -50.90
C LEU A 165 -26.84 6.95 -52.34
N ALA A 166 -25.57 6.62 -52.54
CA ALA A 166 -24.92 6.45 -53.83
C ALA A 166 -24.08 5.17 -53.83
N ALA A 167 -23.93 4.56 -55.01
CA ALA A 167 -23.03 3.43 -55.20
C ALA A 167 -22.46 3.40 -56.62
N TRP A 168 -21.25 2.89 -56.78
CA TRP A 168 -20.58 2.72 -58.07
C TRP A 168 -19.59 1.55 -58.03
N GLY A 169 -19.15 1.09 -59.21
CA GLY A 169 -18.35 -0.11 -59.37
C GLY A 169 -19.16 -1.34 -59.81
N ARG A 170 -18.67 -2.53 -59.47
CA ARG A 170 -19.24 -3.82 -59.89
C ARG A 170 -20.67 -4.02 -59.39
N ASN A 171 -21.61 -4.34 -60.28
CA ASN A 171 -23.03 -4.52 -59.95
C ASN A 171 -23.66 -5.86 -60.39
N ASP A 172 -22.83 -6.91 -60.64
CA ASP A 172 -23.30 -8.22 -61.15
C ASP A 172 -24.34 -8.93 -60.26
N SER A 173 -24.49 -8.49 -59.01
CA SER A 173 -25.43 -9.04 -58.02
C SER A 173 -26.36 -7.98 -57.42
N GLY A 174 -26.46 -6.79 -58.04
CA GLY A 174 -27.28 -5.68 -57.55
C GLY A 174 -26.72 -4.95 -56.33
N GLN A 175 -25.43 -5.12 -55.99
CA GLN A 175 -24.82 -4.47 -54.81
C GLN A 175 -24.75 -2.94 -54.87
N CYS A 176 -24.88 -2.36 -56.06
CA CYS A 176 -24.98 -0.91 -56.30
C CYS A 176 -26.43 -0.44 -56.49
N ASP A 177 -27.43 -1.32 -56.45
CA ASP A 177 -28.85 -0.98 -56.59
C ASP A 177 -29.39 -0.44 -55.26
N VAL A 178 -28.95 0.77 -54.89
CA VAL A 178 -29.23 1.38 -53.58
C VAL A 178 -30.73 1.57 -53.29
N PRO A 179 -31.19 1.31 -52.05
CA PRO A 179 -32.58 1.58 -51.64
C PRO A 179 -32.97 3.04 -51.83
N THR A 180 -34.20 3.27 -52.31
CA THR A 180 -34.78 4.61 -52.41
C THR A 180 -35.19 5.13 -51.04
N GLY A 181 -34.66 6.30 -50.65
CA GLY A 181 -34.99 6.95 -49.38
C GLY A 181 -33.94 7.99 -49.00
N ALA A 182 -34.25 8.75 -47.96
CA ALA A 182 -33.35 9.68 -47.29
C ALA A 182 -33.30 9.32 -45.79
N GLY A 183 -32.40 9.92 -45.01
CA GLY A 183 -32.26 9.65 -43.57
C GLY A 183 -31.28 8.53 -43.21
N PHE A 184 -30.48 8.03 -44.16
CA PHE A 184 -29.39 7.11 -43.86
C PHE A 184 -28.23 7.82 -43.16
N VAL A 185 -27.64 7.17 -42.15
CA VAL A 185 -26.58 7.74 -41.29
C VAL A 185 -25.27 6.93 -41.32
N GLN A 186 -25.30 5.66 -41.71
CA GLN A 186 -24.10 4.85 -41.91
C GLN A 186 -24.29 3.85 -43.06
N VAL A 187 -23.20 3.50 -43.74
CA VAL A 187 -23.12 2.44 -44.76
C VAL A 187 -21.96 1.50 -44.45
N ALA A 188 -22.08 0.25 -44.86
CA ALA A 188 -21.01 -0.75 -44.85
C ALA A 188 -21.13 -1.65 -46.10
N ALA A 189 -20.01 -2.13 -46.62
CA ALA A 189 -19.97 -2.88 -47.87
C ALA A 189 -19.17 -4.18 -47.71
N GLY A 190 -19.71 -5.29 -48.20
CA GLY A 190 -19.04 -6.59 -48.18
C GLY A 190 -18.47 -6.99 -49.55
N ASN A 191 -18.36 -8.30 -49.79
CA ASN A 191 -17.79 -8.81 -51.05
C ASN A 191 -18.71 -8.52 -52.26
N ALA A 192 -20.00 -8.82 -52.12
CA ALA A 192 -21.00 -8.60 -53.16
C ALA A 192 -22.37 -8.18 -52.59
N HIS A 193 -22.39 -7.65 -51.36
CA HIS A 193 -23.56 -7.15 -50.67
C HIS A 193 -23.24 -5.82 -49.99
N SER A 194 -24.29 -5.12 -49.58
CA SER A 194 -24.25 -3.75 -49.08
C SER A 194 -25.25 -3.61 -47.93
N LEU A 195 -24.91 -2.80 -46.93
CA LEU A 195 -25.68 -2.57 -45.70
C LEU A 195 -25.76 -1.07 -45.41
N ALA A 196 -26.91 -0.60 -44.91
CA ALA A 196 -27.10 0.78 -44.47
C ALA A 196 -27.93 0.84 -43.18
N LEU A 197 -27.58 1.80 -42.32
CA LEU A 197 -28.28 2.16 -41.09
C LEU A 197 -29.07 3.44 -41.34
N HIS A 198 -30.37 3.42 -41.03
CA HIS A 198 -31.25 4.58 -41.07
C HIS A 198 -31.30 5.27 -39.69
N GLY A 199 -31.54 6.59 -39.67
CA GLY A 199 -31.44 7.40 -38.45
C GLY A 199 -32.47 7.08 -37.36
N ASP A 200 -33.52 6.31 -37.67
CA ASP A 200 -34.43 5.74 -36.66
C ASP A 200 -33.83 4.54 -35.91
N GLY A 201 -32.76 3.94 -36.42
CA GLY A 201 -32.12 2.73 -35.88
C GLY A 201 -32.44 1.45 -36.66
N THR A 202 -33.12 1.53 -37.81
CA THR A 202 -33.43 0.36 -38.66
C THR A 202 -32.37 0.07 -39.72
N LEU A 203 -32.25 -1.19 -40.14
CA LEU A 203 -31.25 -1.65 -41.12
C LEU A 203 -31.85 -1.94 -42.52
N ARG A 204 -31.02 -1.77 -43.55
CA ARG A 204 -31.29 -2.17 -44.94
C ARG A 204 -30.11 -2.93 -45.53
N ALA A 205 -30.33 -4.11 -46.09
CA ALA A 205 -29.31 -4.88 -46.81
C ALA A 205 -29.75 -5.20 -48.25
N TRP A 206 -28.82 -5.21 -49.20
CA TRP A 206 -29.07 -5.51 -50.62
C TRP A 206 -27.83 -6.10 -51.32
N GLY A 207 -28.02 -6.62 -52.54
CA GLY A 207 -26.97 -7.31 -53.31
C GLY A 207 -27.07 -8.85 -53.24
N ARG A 208 -25.93 -9.53 -53.11
CA ARG A 208 -25.83 -10.99 -53.12
C ARG A 208 -26.11 -11.63 -51.76
N ASP A 209 -27.18 -12.41 -51.67
CA ASP A 209 -27.51 -13.17 -50.45
C ASP A 209 -26.79 -14.54 -50.42
N LEU A 210 -25.60 -14.58 -49.84
CA LEU A 210 -24.92 -15.81 -49.44
C LEU A 210 -24.90 -15.90 -47.92
N TYR A 211 -24.96 -17.11 -47.35
CA TYR A 211 -24.91 -17.35 -45.90
C TYR A 211 -25.95 -16.55 -45.07
N GLY A 212 -27.05 -16.11 -45.70
CA GLY A 212 -28.08 -15.30 -45.03
C GLY A 212 -27.68 -13.85 -44.75
N LEU A 213 -26.67 -13.30 -45.45
CA LEU A 213 -26.24 -11.91 -45.26
C LEU A 213 -27.34 -10.87 -45.48
N ILE A 214 -28.35 -11.19 -46.30
CA ILE A 214 -29.53 -10.34 -46.55
C ILE A 214 -30.80 -10.97 -45.97
N SER A 215 -31.07 -12.25 -46.22
CA SER A 215 -32.29 -12.91 -45.69
C SER A 215 -32.28 -13.14 -44.18
N GLY A 216 -31.11 -13.13 -43.55
CA GLY A 216 -30.90 -13.22 -42.09
C GLY A 216 -30.69 -11.88 -41.41
N LEU A 217 -30.98 -10.75 -42.08
CA LEU A 217 -30.92 -9.40 -41.47
C LEU A 217 -31.79 -9.37 -40.20
N PRO A 218 -31.21 -9.07 -39.01
CA PRO A 218 -31.96 -9.04 -37.77
C PRO A 218 -32.95 -7.87 -37.76
N GLY A 219 -34.10 -8.09 -37.10
CA GLY A 219 -35.13 -7.06 -36.94
C GLY A 219 -34.92 -6.26 -35.65
N GLY A 220 -35.12 -4.95 -35.74
CA GLY A 220 -34.99 -4.00 -34.63
C GLY A 220 -34.97 -2.55 -35.15
N ASP A 221 -35.12 -1.60 -34.22
CA ASP A 221 -35.01 -0.15 -34.43
C ASP A 221 -34.09 0.52 -33.38
N ASP A 222 -33.28 -0.29 -32.69
CA ASP A 222 -32.33 0.14 -31.66
C ASP A 222 -30.86 0.09 -32.13
N TYR A 223 -30.58 -0.11 -33.42
CA TYR A 223 -29.20 -0.16 -33.91
C TYR A 223 -28.54 1.22 -33.94
N LEU A 224 -27.31 1.27 -33.45
CA LEU A 224 -26.48 2.47 -33.32
C LEU A 224 -25.30 2.48 -34.31
N ARG A 225 -24.72 1.31 -34.64
CA ARG A 225 -23.61 1.16 -35.58
C ARG A 225 -23.74 -0.10 -36.43
N ILE A 226 -23.11 -0.11 -37.60
CA ILE A 226 -22.98 -1.29 -38.48
C ILE A 226 -21.55 -1.49 -39.01
N GLY A 227 -21.23 -2.74 -39.34
CA GLY A 227 -20.02 -3.15 -40.06
C GLY A 227 -20.32 -4.34 -40.98
N ALA A 228 -19.51 -4.49 -42.04
CA ALA A 228 -19.61 -5.60 -42.98
C ALA A 228 -18.21 -6.01 -43.44
N ALA A 229 -18.05 -7.30 -43.69
CA ALA A 229 -16.84 -7.92 -44.24
C ALA A 229 -17.20 -8.84 -45.42
N ALA A 230 -16.24 -9.64 -45.89
CA ALA A 230 -16.41 -10.48 -47.07
C ALA A 230 -17.60 -11.45 -46.98
N GLN A 231 -17.89 -11.99 -45.78
CA GLN A 231 -18.91 -13.02 -45.55
C GLN A 231 -19.65 -12.89 -44.20
N LEU A 232 -19.52 -11.74 -43.53
CA LEU A 232 -20.04 -11.47 -42.18
C LEU A 232 -20.56 -10.03 -42.10
N ASN A 233 -21.62 -9.81 -41.33
CA ASN A 233 -22.11 -8.49 -40.91
C ASN A 233 -22.12 -8.40 -39.38
N VAL A 234 -21.99 -7.19 -38.86
CA VAL A 234 -22.19 -6.87 -37.44
C VAL A 234 -23.00 -5.58 -37.30
N ALA A 235 -23.80 -5.50 -36.26
CA ALA A 235 -24.43 -4.29 -35.76
C ALA A 235 -24.22 -4.17 -34.25
N LEU A 236 -24.24 -2.94 -33.73
CA LEU A 236 -24.22 -2.63 -32.30
C LEU A 236 -25.52 -1.93 -31.95
N THR A 237 -26.22 -2.38 -30.91
CA THR A 237 -27.44 -1.72 -30.41
C THR A 237 -27.10 -0.47 -29.59
N ARG A 238 -28.09 0.40 -29.33
CA ARG A 238 -27.99 1.53 -28.39
C ARG A 238 -27.66 1.07 -26.97
N SER A 239 -28.04 -0.17 -26.61
CA SER A 239 -27.70 -0.80 -25.33
C SER A 239 -26.30 -1.45 -25.29
N GLY A 240 -25.47 -1.25 -26.32
CA GLY A 240 -24.10 -1.78 -26.39
C GLY A 240 -24.00 -3.27 -26.73
N LEU A 241 -25.11 -3.96 -27.02
CA LEU A 241 -25.10 -5.37 -27.38
C LEU A 241 -24.70 -5.57 -28.86
N PRO A 242 -23.70 -6.41 -29.17
CA PRO A 242 -23.34 -6.74 -30.54
C PRO A 242 -24.29 -7.81 -31.11
N VAL A 243 -24.64 -7.66 -32.40
CA VAL A 243 -25.44 -8.62 -33.15
C VAL A 243 -24.74 -8.90 -34.48
N ALA A 244 -24.29 -10.12 -34.73
CA ALA A 244 -23.64 -10.51 -35.99
C ALA A 244 -24.43 -11.58 -36.74
N TRP A 245 -24.33 -11.60 -38.07
CA TRP A 245 -24.99 -12.58 -38.93
C TRP A 245 -24.23 -12.78 -40.25
N GLY A 246 -24.35 -13.98 -40.83
CA GLY A 246 -23.64 -14.38 -42.04
C GLY A 246 -23.01 -15.77 -41.90
N GLN A 247 -21.81 -15.94 -42.48
CA GLN A 247 -21.06 -17.19 -42.36
C GLN A 247 -20.53 -17.37 -40.93
N ASN A 248 -20.78 -18.55 -40.33
CA ASN A 248 -20.41 -18.83 -38.95
C ASN A 248 -19.63 -20.15 -38.75
N ASN A 249 -18.76 -20.51 -39.70
CA ASN A 249 -18.02 -21.79 -39.63
C ASN A 249 -16.95 -21.84 -38.53
N TYR A 250 -16.63 -20.70 -37.91
CA TYR A 250 -15.57 -20.54 -36.92
C TYR A 250 -16.04 -19.75 -35.68
N GLY A 251 -17.35 -19.56 -35.48
CA GLY A 251 -17.89 -18.72 -34.39
C GLY A 251 -17.80 -17.21 -34.64
N GLN A 252 -17.46 -16.77 -35.86
CA GLN A 252 -17.29 -15.34 -36.15
C GLN A 252 -18.60 -14.53 -36.14
N ALA A 253 -19.75 -15.18 -36.25
CA ALA A 253 -21.07 -14.56 -36.08
C ALA A 253 -21.63 -14.70 -34.66
N ASP A 254 -20.85 -15.25 -33.72
CA ASP A 254 -21.20 -15.40 -32.30
C ASP A 254 -20.37 -14.43 -31.44
N PRO A 255 -20.63 -13.11 -31.48
CA PRO A 255 -19.92 -12.14 -30.64
C PRO A 255 -20.23 -12.40 -29.15
N PRO A 256 -19.31 -12.05 -28.23
CA PRO A 256 -19.59 -12.15 -26.81
C PRO A 256 -20.78 -11.22 -26.44
N PRO A 257 -21.66 -11.64 -25.53
CA PRO A 257 -22.82 -10.85 -25.09
C PRO A 257 -22.39 -9.75 -24.11
N ASP A 258 -21.50 -8.88 -24.57
CA ASP A 258 -20.80 -7.88 -23.78
C ASP A 258 -21.35 -6.48 -24.08
N ALA A 259 -22.20 -5.97 -23.18
CA ALA A 259 -22.83 -4.66 -23.31
C ALA A 259 -21.84 -3.49 -23.12
N SER A 260 -20.57 -3.76 -22.77
CA SER A 260 -19.53 -2.74 -22.66
C SER A 260 -18.93 -2.32 -24.01
N LEU A 261 -19.29 -2.99 -25.11
CA LEU A 261 -18.76 -2.70 -26.44
C LEU A 261 -19.29 -1.36 -26.98
N ILE A 262 -18.35 -0.48 -27.36
CA ILE A 262 -18.62 0.84 -27.96
C ILE A 262 -18.28 0.90 -29.45
N ALA A 263 -17.43 -0.01 -29.94
CA ALA A 263 -17.12 -0.17 -31.35
C ALA A 263 -16.85 -1.65 -31.68
N VAL A 264 -17.16 -2.03 -32.92
CA VAL A 264 -16.95 -3.39 -33.45
C VAL A 264 -16.47 -3.32 -34.89
N ALA A 265 -15.58 -4.23 -35.26
CA ALA A 265 -15.10 -4.44 -36.63
C ALA A 265 -15.04 -5.94 -36.94
N THR A 266 -15.17 -6.28 -38.22
CA THR A 266 -15.24 -7.67 -38.70
C THR A 266 -14.17 -7.91 -39.75
N GLY A 267 -13.38 -8.97 -39.55
CA GLY A 267 -12.45 -9.48 -40.55
C GLY A 267 -13.10 -10.52 -41.46
N GLY A 268 -12.28 -11.26 -42.19
CA GLY A 268 -12.76 -12.36 -43.06
C GLY A 268 -13.35 -13.53 -42.29
N TYR A 269 -12.78 -13.83 -41.12
CA TYR A 269 -13.07 -15.04 -40.33
C TYR A 269 -13.17 -14.82 -38.82
N HIS A 270 -13.12 -13.56 -38.37
CA HIS A 270 -13.13 -13.16 -36.96
C HIS A 270 -13.81 -11.79 -36.79
N GLY A 271 -14.15 -11.45 -35.57
CA GLY A 271 -14.56 -10.12 -35.17
C GLY A 271 -13.69 -9.58 -34.03
N VAL A 272 -13.60 -8.26 -33.95
CA VAL A 272 -12.88 -7.52 -32.90
C VAL A 272 -13.73 -6.36 -32.42
N GLY A 273 -13.56 -5.96 -31.16
CA GLY A 273 -14.36 -4.93 -30.52
C GLY A 273 -13.57 -4.16 -29.47
N LEU A 274 -14.08 -2.97 -29.17
CA LEU A 274 -13.54 -2.04 -28.19
C LEU A 274 -14.54 -1.92 -27.04
N ALA A 275 -14.14 -2.31 -25.83
CA ALA A 275 -14.99 -2.44 -24.65
C ALA A 275 -14.54 -1.48 -23.53
N VAL A 276 -15.48 -0.78 -22.87
CA VAL A 276 -15.18 0.15 -21.77
C VAL A 276 -15.71 -0.33 -20.43
N GLU A 277 -14.91 -0.26 -19.37
CA GLU A 277 -15.37 -0.70 -18.04
C GLU A 277 -16.39 0.29 -17.45
N ALA A 278 -17.67 -0.08 -17.57
CA ALA A 278 -18.88 0.62 -17.12
C ALA A 278 -19.19 1.99 -17.76
N GLN A 279 -20.36 2.09 -18.40
CA GLN A 279 -20.92 3.38 -18.85
C GLN A 279 -21.75 4.01 -17.73
N THR A 280 -21.10 4.64 -16.75
CA THR A 280 -21.79 5.33 -15.64
C THR A 280 -21.85 6.83 -15.87
N VAL A 281 -23.07 7.38 -15.96
CA VAL A 281 -23.33 8.74 -15.46
C VAL A 281 -23.30 8.66 -13.92
N ARG A 282 -22.85 9.72 -13.26
CA ARG A 282 -22.87 9.85 -11.80
C ARG A 282 -23.27 11.26 -11.38
N LEU A 283 -24.31 11.39 -10.57
CA LEU A 283 -24.73 12.62 -9.91
C LEU A 283 -24.04 12.73 -8.55
N PHE A 284 -23.49 13.90 -8.23
CA PHE A 284 -22.82 14.16 -6.94
C PHE A 284 -23.64 15.08 -6.04
N GLU A 285 -24.28 16.10 -6.62
CA GLU A 285 -25.09 17.08 -5.88
C GLU A 285 -26.23 17.59 -6.76
N PRO A 286 -27.46 17.80 -6.25
CA PRO A 286 -27.99 17.26 -4.99
C PRO A 286 -28.19 15.73 -5.08
N ASN A 287 -27.70 14.99 -4.09
CA ASN A 287 -27.75 13.53 -4.05
C ASN A 287 -28.62 12.95 -2.92
N GLY A 288 -29.16 13.79 -2.03
CA GLY A 288 -30.24 13.43 -1.12
C GLY A 288 -29.99 13.81 0.34
N GLY A 289 -31.08 14.05 1.07
CA GLY A 289 -31.05 14.53 2.45
C GLY A 289 -30.78 16.03 2.61
N GLU A 290 -30.41 16.75 1.55
CA GLU A 290 -30.17 18.19 1.63
C GLU A 290 -31.48 18.99 1.82
N ARG A 291 -31.35 20.21 2.34
CA ARG A 291 -32.44 21.19 2.41
C ARG A 291 -32.10 22.41 1.57
N LEU A 292 -32.63 22.43 0.35
CA LEU A 292 -32.51 23.54 -0.57
C LEU A 292 -33.57 24.61 -0.27
N TYR A 293 -33.30 25.85 -0.68
CA TYR A 293 -34.20 26.98 -0.42
C TYR A 293 -34.65 27.64 -1.73
N ALA A 294 -35.96 27.84 -1.83
CA ALA A 294 -36.62 28.46 -2.98
C ALA A 294 -35.93 29.78 -3.40
N GLY A 295 -35.58 29.89 -4.68
CA GLY A 295 -35.00 31.09 -5.28
C GLY A 295 -33.50 31.28 -5.11
N ARG A 296 -32.80 30.42 -4.33
CA ARG A 296 -31.33 30.34 -4.31
C ARG A 296 -30.80 29.68 -5.59
N THR A 297 -29.52 29.88 -5.86
CA THR A 297 -28.78 29.14 -6.89
C THR A 297 -27.98 28.04 -6.19
N THR A 298 -28.18 26.79 -6.60
CA THR A 298 -27.51 25.59 -6.09
C THR A 298 -26.83 24.89 -7.28
N PRO A 299 -25.57 24.46 -7.18
CA PRO A 299 -24.96 23.69 -8.24
C PRO A 299 -25.64 22.32 -8.36
N ILE A 300 -25.84 21.87 -9.60
CA ILE A 300 -25.98 20.45 -9.92
C ILE A 300 -24.60 20.02 -10.41
N LEU A 301 -24.04 18.97 -9.81
CA LEU A 301 -22.71 18.44 -10.11
C LEU A 301 -22.83 17.01 -10.59
N TRP A 302 -22.22 16.68 -11.73
CA TRP A 302 -22.21 15.32 -12.27
C TRP A 302 -20.94 15.05 -13.08
N GLU A 303 -20.69 13.76 -13.28
CA GLU A 303 -19.71 13.23 -14.22
C GLU A 303 -20.44 12.25 -15.15
N ALA A 304 -20.27 12.40 -16.46
CA ALA A 304 -20.70 11.44 -17.46
C ALA A 304 -19.56 11.19 -18.45
N PRO A 305 -19.53 10.02 -19.12
CA PRO A 305 -18.48 9.73 -20.08
C PRO A 305 -18.53 10.75 -21.24
N LEU A 306 -17.45 11.53 -21.38
CA LEU A 306 -17.28 12.52 -22.45
C LEU A 306 -17.53 11.91 -23.87
N ALA A 307 -17.36 10.60 -24.00
CA ALA A 307 -17.58 9.83 -25.23
C ALA A 307 -19.03 9.76 -25.74
N LEU A 308 -20.03 10.08 -24.92
CA LEU A 308 -21.45 9.76 -25.22
C LEU A 308 -22.35 11.00 -25.44
N GLY A 309 -21.76 12.20 -25.57
CA GLY A 309 -22.49 13.42 -25.92
C GLY A 309 -23.04 14.20 -24.72
N ARG A 310 -24.03 15.06 -24.96
CA ARG A 310 -24.60 15.96 -23.94
C ARG A 310 -25.51 15.23 -22.95
N VAL A 311 -25.66 15.78 -21.76
CA VAL A 311 -26.62 15.31 -20.74
C VAL A 311 -27.88 16.18 -20.68
N LEU A 312 -28.98 15.58 -20.27
CA LEU A 312 -30.22 16.23 -19.86
C LEU A 312 -30.32 16.24 -18.33
N LEU A 313 -30.56 17.41 -17.75
CA LEU A 313 -30.79 17.61 -16.31
C LEU A 313 -32.29 17.76 -16.06
N GLU A 314 -32.83 17.01 -15.11
CA GLU A 314 -34.25 17.03 -14.74
C GLU A 314 -34.44 17.06 -13.22
N PHE A 315 -35.55 17.63 -12.75
CA PHE A 315 -35.97 17.55 -11.35
C PHE A 315 -37.36 16.97 -11.19
N SER A 316 -37.58 16.35 -10.04
CA SER A 316 -38.85 15.80 -9.56
C SER A 316 -39.23 16.48 -8.25
N THR A 317 -40.53 16.59 -7.97
CA THR A 317 -41.07 16.98 -6.65
C THR A 317 -41.88 15.88 -5.97
N ASP A 318 -41.89 14.67 -6.54
CA ASP A 318 -42.76 13.55 -6.16
C ASP A 318 -42.02 12.19 -6.06
N ASP A 319 -40.70 12.22 -5.84
CA ASP A 319 -39.79 11.05 -5.74
C ASP A 319 -39.61 10.27 -7.04
N GLY A 320 -39.64 10.99 -8.17
CA GLY A 320 -39.33 10.45 -9.51
C GLY A 320 -40.53 9.88 -10.26
N GLN A 321 -41.76 10.14 -9.81
CA GLN A 321 -42.97 9.76 -10.53
C GLN A 321 -43.23 10.69 -11.73
N SER A 322 -42.84 11.96 -11.64
CA SER A 322 -42.83 12.91 -12.75
C SER A 322 -41.56 13.77 -12.77
N TRP A 323 -41.04 14.03 -13.96
CA TRP A 323 -39.78 14.75 -14.19
C TRP A 323 -40.00 16.00 -15.02
N GLN A 324 -39.31 17.08 -14.66
CA GLN A 324 -39.34 18.37 -15.31
C GLN A 324 -37.93 18.75 -15.77
N ALA A 325 -37.77 19.04 -17.06
CA ALA A 325 -36.48 19.42 -17.63
C ALA A 325 -35.98 20.76 -17.05
N ILE A 326 -34.71 20.77 -16.63
CA ILE A 326 -33.97 21.95 -16.18
C ILE A 326 -33.21 22.55 -17.36
N ALA A 327 -32.31 21.77 -17.96
CA ALA A 327 -31.39 22.19 -19.01
C ALA A 327 -30.74 20.99 -19.71
N THR A 328 -30.15 21.23 -20.88
CA THR A 328 -29.17 20.33 -21.52
C THR A 328 -27.77 20.91 -21.28
N ALA A 329 -26.80 20.07 -20.90
CA ALA A 329 -25.44 20.47 -20.52
C ALA A 329 -24.36 19.54 -21.10
N GLU A 330 -23.10 19.93 -20.97
CA GLU A 330 -21.95 19.12 -21.40
C GLU A 330 -21.73 17.89 -20.48
N PRO A 331 -21.15 16.77 -20.97
CA PRO A 331 -21.10 15.51 -20.23
C PRO A 331 -20.38 15.57 -18.87
N VAL A 332 -19.35 16.40 -18.71
CA VAL A 332 -18.75 16.68 -17.39
C VAL A 332 -19.03 18.13 -17.05
N GLY A 333 -19.68 18.40 -15.91
CA GLY A 333 -20.15 19.75 -15.66
C GLY A 333 -20.70 20.06 -14.28
N ARG A 334 -20.75 21.37 -14.06
CA ARG A 334 -21.52 22.04 -13.02
C ARG A 334 -22.59 22.88 -13.72
N PHE A 335 -23.84 22.78 -13.26
CA PHE A 335 -24.93 23.66 -13.70
C PHE A 335 -25.48 24.44 -12.51
N ASP A 336 -25.39 25.76 -12.56
CA ASP A 336 -25.90 26.63 -11.50
C ASP A 336 -27.43 26.74 -11.57
N TRP A 337 -28.12 25.79 -10.93
CA TRP A 337 -29.58 25.66 -10.94
C TRP A 337 -30.22 26.65 -9.97
N ARG A 338 -31.10 27.52 -10.50
CA ARG A 338 -31.93 28.38 -9.66
C ARG A 338 -33.16 27.61 -9.16
N VAL A 339 -33.14 27.25 -7.88
CA VAL A 339 -34.13 26.39 -7.22
C VAL A 339 -35.54 27.01 -7.33
N PRO A 340 -36.54 26.27 -7.86
CA PRO A 340 -37.89 26.79 -8.06
C PRO A 340 -38.62 27.06 -6.74
N ALA A 341 -39.65 27.92 -6.79
CA ALA A 341 -40.48 28.28 -5.64
C ALA A 341 -41.56 27.21 -5.36
N VAL A 342 -41.12 26.01 -5.02
CA VAL A 342 -41.94 24.85 -4.66
C VAL A 342 -41.60 24.41 -3.23
N ASN A 343 -42.55 23.76 -2.54
CA ASN A 343 -42.32 23.21 -1.21
C ASN A 343 -42.63 21.71 -1.23
N SER A 344 -41.60 20.87 -1.13
CA SER A 344 -41.70 19.41 -1.14
C SER A 344 -40.50 18.78 -0.42
N ASP A 345 -40.76 17.73 0.35
CA ASP A 345 -39.81 16.85 1.03
C ASP A 345 -39.45 15.60 0.20
N ARG A 346 -39.97 15.52 -1.04
CA ARG A 346 -39.82 14.38 -1.97
C ARG A 346 -39.16 14.79 -3.28
N CYS A 347 -38.18 15.69 -3.22
CA CYS A 347 -37.48 16.15 -4.43
C CYS A 347 -36.36 15.19 -4.82
N ARG A 348 -36.11 15.06 -6.14
CA ARG A 348 -34.93 14.37 -6.72
C ARG A 348 -34.42 15.12 -7.94
N ILE A 349 -33.15 14.93 -8.27
CA ILE A 349 -32.53 15.34 -9.55
C ILE A 349 -32.17 14.07 -10.33
N ARG A 350 -32.20 14.16 -11.66
CA ARG A 350 -31.72 13.12 -12.59
C ARG A 350 -30.84 13.75 -13.66
N VAL A 351 -29.80 13.01 -14.04
CA VAL A 351 -28.87 13.33 -15.13
C VAL A 351 -28.83 12.13 -16.06
N GLY A 352 -29.23 12.29 -17.31
CA GLY A 352 -29.18 11.22 -18.32
C GLY A 352 -28.54 11.67 -19.61
N LEU A 353 -27.96 10.75 -20.38
CA LEU A 353 -27.40 11.06 -21.70
C LEU A 353 -28.52 11.37 -22.70
N VAL A 354 -28.36 12.41 -23.51
CA VAL A 354 -29.39 12.84 -24.50
C VAL A 354 -29.65 11.77 -25.55
N ASP A 355 -28.59 11.12 -26.05
CA ASP A 355 -28.68 10.13 -27.12
C ASP A 355 -28.85 8.69 -26.59
N LEU A 356 -28.68 8.48 -25.27
CA LEU A 356 -28.77 7.19 -24.57
C LEU A 356 -29.48 7.35 -23.20
N PRO A 357 -30.78 7.70 -23.17
CA PRO A 357 -31.48 8.12 -21.93
C PRO A 357 -31.63 7.01 -20.87
N ASP A 358 -31.50 5.74 -21.24
CA ASP A 358 -31.46 4.62 -20.29
C ASP A 358 -30.18 4.63 -19.43
N ILE A 359 -29.14 5.34 -19.87
CA ILE A 359 -27.93 5.60 -19.10
C ILE A 359 -28.11 6.95 -18.38
N HIS A 360 -28.53 6.85 -17.12
CA HIS A 360 -28.75 7.99 -16.24
C HIS A 360 -28.39 7.65 -14.80
N ASP A 361 -28.18 8.69 -14.02
CA ASP A 361 -28.13 8.62 -12.56
C ASP A 361 -29.12 9.61 -11.95
N GLN A 362 -29.52 9.38 -10.71
CA GLN A 362 -30.45 10.22 -9.97
C GLN A 362 -30.05 10.32 -8.50
N SER A 363 -30.54 11.34 -7.79
CA SER A 363 -30.22 11.51 -6.37
C SER A 363 -30.49 10.21 -5.60
N ASP A 364 -29.53 9.68 -4.85
CA ASP A 364 -29.63 8.45 -4.05
C ASP A 364 -30.85 8.49 -3.12
N ALA A 365 -31.05 9.61 -2.43
CA ALA A 365 -32.19 9.87 -1.56
C ALA A 365 -33.00 11.11 -1.99
N VAL A 366 -34.18 11.29 -1.38
CA VAL A 366 -34.96 12.51 -1.54
C VAL A 366 -34.31 13.68 -0.79
N PHE A 367 -34.40 14.87 -1.37
CA PHE A 367 -34.05 16.13 -0.70
C PHE A 367 -35.28 17.04 -0.54
N THR A 368 -35.17 18.05 0.31
CA THR A 368 -36.25 18.99 0.61
C THR A 368 -36.02 20.33 -0.08
N ILE A 369 -37.07 20.96 -0.63
CA ILE A 369 -37.08 22.39 -0.98
C ILE A 369 -38.01 23.13 -0.01
N ALA A 370 -37.49 24.15 0.67
CA ALA A 370 -38.19 24.93 1.70
C ALA A 370 -38.21 26.44 1.38
N THR A 371 -39.10 27.18 2.04
CA THR A 371 -39.35 28.62 1.81
C THR A 371 -38.75 29.58 2.85
N GLY A 372 -38.10 29.08 3.91
CA GLY A 372 -37.39 29.85 4.94
C GLY A 372 -36.47 28.98 5.81
N GLY A 373 -35.49 29.59 6.49
CA GLY A 373 -34.44 28.88 7.25
C GLY A 373 -33.71 29.72 8.30
N LEU A 374 -32.96 29.03 9.17
CA LEU A 374 -32.13 29.56 10.27
C LEU A 374 -30.76 28.88 10.23
N GLU A 375 -29.72 29.53 10.77
CA GLU A 375 -28.33 29.02 10.82
C GLU A 375 -27.65 29.57 12.09
N LEU A 376 -27.26 28.70 13.03
CA LEU A 376 -26.70 29.06 14.33
C LEU A 376 -25.19 29.32 14.23
N LEU A 377 -24.76 30.51 14.62
CA LEU A 377 -23.37 30.98 14.50
C LEU A 377 -22.57 30.88 15.80
N THR A 378 -23.23 31.08 16.95
CA THR A 378 -22.60 30.92 18.28
C THR A 378 -23.52 30.20 19.27
N PRO A 379 -23.01 29.30 20.12
CA PRO A 379 -21.59 28.93 20.29
C PRO A 379 -21.04 28.11 19.12
N ALA A 380 -19.76 28.32 18.81
CA ALA A 380 -19.04 27.48 17.86
C ALA A 380 -18.73 26.09 18.47
N ALA A 381 -18.51 25.08 17.61
CA ALA A 381 -18.07 23.76 18.05
C ALA A 381 -16.76 23.86 18.87
N GLY A 382 -16.71 23.16 20.01
CA GLY A 382 -15.54 23.18 20.92
C GLY A 382 -15.37 24.45 21.77
N GLN A 383 -16.22 25.48 21.60
CA GLN A 383 -16.16 26.69 22.43
C GLN A 383 -16.45 26.37 23.91
N VAL A 384 -15.76 27.04 24.83
CA VAL A 384 -15.88 26.78 26.28
C VAL A 384 -16.60 27.94 26.96
N TRP A 385 -17.73 27.66 27.63
CA TRP A 385 -18.52 28.64 28.37
C TRP A 385 -18.56 28.29 29.86
N VAL A 386 -18.21 29.28 30.70
CA VAL A 386 -18.18 29.15 32.16
C VAL A 386 -19.58 29.33 32.74
N ALA A 387 -20.03 28.36 33.51
CA ALA A 387 -21.39 28.32 34.01
C ALA A 387 -21.67 29.46 35.02
N GLY A 388 -22.82 30.12 34.88
CA GLY A 388 -23.21 31.30 35.65
C GLY A 388 -22.86 32.66 35.01
N ARG A 389 -22.02 32.67 33.97
CA ARG A 389 -21.70 33.86 33.14
C ARG A 389 -22.69 34.02 31.97
N THR A 390 -22.61 35.14 31.25
CA THR A 390 -23.48 35.47 30.11
C THR A 390 -22.68 35.51 28.82
N TYR A 391 -23.19 34.87 27.77
CA TYR A 391 -22.54 34.77 26.45
C TYR A 391 -23.54 35.04 25.31
N PRO A 392 -23.10 35.64 24.18
CA PRO A 392 -23.95 35.89 23.03
C PRO A 392 -24.20 34.62 22.19
N VAL A 393 -25.46 34.26 22.04
CA VAL A 393 -25.98 33.29 21.07
C VAL A 393 -26.44 34.07 19.83
N THR A 394 -25.99 33.69 18.64
CA THR A 394 -26.26 34.43 17.39
C THR A 394 -26.60 33.50 16.24
N TRP A 395 -27.41 33.96 15.28
CA TRP A 395 -27.84 33.17 14.12
C TRP A 395 -28.18 34.04 12.91
N ASN A 396 -27.97 33.50 11.71
CA ASN A 396 -28.49 34.06 10.48
C ASN A 396 -29.95 33.61 10.23
N THR A 397 -30.66 34.38 9.40
CA THR A 397 -32.02 34.07 8.94
C THR A 397 -32.10 34.12 7.43
N ILE A 398 -32.79 33.15 6.83
CA ILE A 398 -32.97 32.99 5.40
C ILE A 398 -34.47 33.08 5.09
N GLY A 399 -34.88 34.03 4.24
CA GLY A 399 -36.29 34.25 3.95
C GLY A 399 -37.00 35.04 5.04
N THR A 400 -38.14 34.54 5.53
CA THR A 400 -38.96 35.24 6.55
C THR A 400 -39.28 34.30 7.72
N VAL A 401 -38.61 34.52 8.84
CA VAL A 401 -38.86 33.88 10.15
C VAL A 401 -39.04 35.00 11.17
N THR A 402 -40.18 35.04 11.87
CA THR A 402 -40.57 36.18 12.73
C THR A 402 -40.36 35.95 14.22
N GLU A 403 -40.51 34.72 14.69
CA GLU A 403 -40.34 34.33 16.10
C GLU A 403 -39.54 33.02 16.15
N ILE A 404 -38.66 32.90 17.13
CA ILE A 404 -37.78 31.74 17.33
C ILE A 404 -37.81 31.27 18.79
N VAL A 405 -37.45 30.01 18.99
CA VAL A 405 -37.23 29.38 20.29
C VAL A 405 -35.77 28.94 20.37
N LEU A 406 -35.10 29.31 21.47
CA LEU A 406 -33.76 28.85 21.81
C LEU A 406 -33.85 27.75 22.85
N GLU A 407 -33.10 26.68 22.65
CA GLU A 407 -33.13 25.48 23.49
C GLU A 407 -31.70 24.88 23.56
N TYR A 408 -31.31 24.28 24.68
CA TYR A 408 -30.02 23.58 24.80
C TYR A 408 -30.19 22.16 25.34
N ARG A 409 -29.21 21.30 25.08
CA ARG A 409 -29.22 19.91 25.51
C ARG A 409 -27.82 19.44 25.90
N PRO A 410 -27.58 19.11 27.18
CA PRO A 410 -26.39 18.39 27.62
C PRO A 410 -26.26 17.05 26.89
N VAL A 411 -25.05 16.68 26.47
CA VAL A 411 -24.80 15.41 25.78
C VAL A 411 -25.13 14.25 26.72
N GLY A 412 -25.88 13.27 26.21
CA GLY A 412 -26.41 12.15 26.98
C GLY A 412 -27.81 12.35 27.57
N GLN A 413 -28.38 13.56 27.52
CA GLN A 413 -29.81 13.78 27.79
C GLN A 413 -30.64 13.59 26.50
N ALA A 414 -31.86 13.07 26.65
CA ALA A 414 -32.79 12.87 25.54
C ALA A 414 -33.44 14.18 25.10
N ASP A 415 -34.03 14.90 26.06
CA ASP A 415 -34.88 16.06 25.84
C ASP A 415 -34.09 17.37 25.72
N TRP A 416 -34.66 18.33 25.00
CA TRP A 416 -34.15 19.70 24.91
C TRP A 416 -34.71 20.55 26.06
N ILE A 417 -33.85 21.32 26.71
CA ILE A 417 -34.21 22.25 27.78
C ILE A 417 -34.44 23.64 27.14
N PRO A 418 -35.63 24.25 27.30
CA PRO A 418 -35.90 25.57 26.74
C PRO A 418 -35.08 26.65 27.43
N ILE A 419 -34.52 27.58 26.63
CA ILE A 419 -33.89 28.81 27.09
C ILE A 419 -34.93 29.93 27.09
N GLU A 420 -35.46 30.28 25.90
CA GLU A 420 -36.34 31.45 25.72
C GLU A 420 -37.14 31.34 24.41
N THR A 421 -38.28 32.03 24.31
CA THR A 421 -39.00 32.26 23.04
C THR A 421 -39.05 33.76 22.75
N LEU A 422 -38.57 34.19 21.59
CA LEU A 422 -38.37 35.60 21.28
C LEU A 422 -38.61 35.96 19.81
N VAL A 423 -38.87 37.25 19.57
CA VAL A 423 -38.91 37.83 18.21
C VAL A 423 -37.54 37.67 17.56
N ASN A 424 -37.52 37.30 16.28
CA ASN A 424 -36.27 37.01 15.58
C ASN A 424 -35.43 38.28 15.32
N THR A 425 -34.40 38.49 16.16
CA THR A 425 -33.45 39.60 16.08
C THR A 425 -32.05 39.19 15.62
N GLY A 426 -31.80 37.90 15.36
CA GLY A 426 -30.48 37.35 15.00
C GLY A 426 -29.50 37.14 16.16
N GLY A 427 -29.89 37.43 17.41
CA GLY A 427 -29.05 37.18 18.58
C GLY A 427 -29.74 37.37 19.93
N TYR A 428 -29.16 36.74 20.96
CA TYR A 428 -29.65 36.70 22.34
C TYR A 428 -28.50 36.48 23.34
N ASP A 429 -28.42 37.28 24.41
CA ASP A 429 -27.43 37.12 25.48
C ASP A 429 -27.90 36.08 26.51
N TRP A 430 -27.38 34.86 26.43
CA TRP A 430 -27.78 33.78 27.32
C TRP A 430 -26.91 33.71 28.57
N ARG A 431 -27.54 33.78 29.75
CA ARG A 431 -26.89 33.47 31.02
C ARG A 431 -26.89 31.97 31.27
N VAL A 432 -25.70 31.37 31.16
CA VAL A 432 -25.48 29.92 31.21
C VAL A 432 -25.82 29.35 32.59
N PRO A 433 -26.60 28.27 32.70
CA PRO A 433 -26.98 27.66 33.98
C PRO A 433 -25.81 26.91 34.63
N VAL A 434 -25.75 26.95 35.97
CA VAL A 434 -24.67 26.32 36.78
C VAL A 434 -24.68 24.79 36.80
N SER A 435 -25.69 24.14 36.20
CA SER A 435 -25.81 22.69 36.12
C SER A 435 -26.76 22.30 34.97
N PRO A 436 -26.50 21.19 34.26
CA PRO A 436 -25.30 20.34 34.36
C PRO A 436 -24.11 20.93 33.60
N ALA A 437 -22.90 20.64 34.08
CA ALA A 437 -21.66 20.88 33.36
C ALA A 437 -21.28 19.68 32.49
N GLY A 438 -20.43 19.90 31.49
CA GLY A 438 -20.07 18.94 30.46
C GLY A 438 -20.40 19.44 29.04
N PRO A 439 -20.17 18.63 28.01
CA PRO A 439 -20.50 18.99 26.64
C PRO A 439 -22.01 19.15 26.44
N ALA A 440 -22.43 20.17 25.71
CA ALA A 440 -23.83 20.48 25.39
C ALA A 440 -23.96 20.93 23.93
N ARG A 441 -25.18 20.85 23.37
CA ARG A 441 -25.54 21.46 22.07
C ARG A 441 -26.61 22.51 22.27
N LEU A 442 -26.65 23.51 21.38
CA LEU A 442 -27.66 24.56 21.36
C LEU A 442 -28.44 24.50 20.04
N ARG A 443 -29.74 24.79 20.09
CA ARG A 443 -30.68 24.78 18.96
C ARG A 443 -31.41 26.11 18.87
N VAL A 444 -31.56 26.60 17.65
CA VAL A 444 -32.49 27.68 17.29
C VAL A 444 -33.57 27.12 16.36
N ARG A 445 -34.84 27.42 16.60
CA ARG A 445 -35.96 26.97 15.74
C ARG A 445 -37.04 28.02 15.59
N ASP A 446 -37.78 27.99 14.49
CA ASP A 446 -38.97 28.81 14.28
C ASP A 446 -40.06 28.40 15.32
N ALA A 447 -40.78 29.40 15.84
CA ALA A 447 -41.82 29.19 16.85
C ALA A 447 -43.14 28.66 16.27
N ALA A 448 -43.46 28.98 15.02
CA ALA A 448 -44.64 28.52 14.30
C ALA A 448 -44.40 27.20 13.53
N TRP A 449 -43.16 26.96 13.09
CA TRP A 449 -42.77 25.81 12.27
C TRP A 449 -41.56 25.07 12.88
N PRO A 450 -41.75 24.22 13.91
CA PRO A 450 -40.65 23.60 14.66
C PRO A 450 -39.64 22.78 13.85
N GLU A 451 -40.00 22.38 12.63
CA GLU A 451 -39.15 21.72 11.64
C GLU A 451 -38.19 22.66 10.90
N VAL A 452 -38.37 23.99 11.01
CA VAL A 452 -37.38 25.00 10.59
C VAL A 452 -36.48 25.27 11.80
N PHE A 453 -35.39 24.53 11.89
CA PHE A 453 -34.42 24.67 12.98
C PHE A 453 -32.99 24.45 12.49
N ASP A 454 -32.05 24.89 13.32
CA ASP A 454 -30.64 24.55 13.21
C ASP A 454 -30.03 24.22 14.58
N VAL A 455 -29.01 23.36 14.60
CA VAL A 455 -28.29 22.89 15.79
C VAL A 455 -26.80 23.08 15.55
N GLY A 456 -26.12 23.75 16.47
CA GLY A 456 -24.68 24.05 16.32
C GLY A 456 -23.85 22.81 15.98
N ASP A 457 -22.92 22.98 15.03
CA ASP A 457 -22.17 21.93 14.32
C ASP A 457 -21.60 20.86 15.26
N GLY A 458 -21.05 21.28 16.39
CA GLY A 458 -20.49 20.42 17.43
C GLY A 458 -21.04 20.75 18.82
N PRO A 459 -20.72 19.92 19.83
CA PRO A 459 -20.92 20.32 21.21
C PRO A 459 -19.99 21.49 21.59
N PHE A 460 -20.47 22.36 22.45
CA PHE A 460 -19.69 23.34 23.20
C PHE A 460 -19.58 22.86 24.66
N MET A 461 -18.58 23.31 25.40
CA MET A 461 -18.27 22.81 26.75
C MET A 461 -18.81 23.74 27.84
N LEU A 462 -19.67 23.22 28.72
CA LEU A 462 -20.13 23.91 29.93
C LEU A 462 -19.19 23.59 31.10
N LEU A 463 -18.44 24.57 31.57
CA LEU A 463 -17.53 24.42 32.71
C LEU A 463 -18.19 24.87 34.01
N ALA A 464 -18.36 23.96 34.98
CA ALA A 464 -18.77 24.34 36.34
C ALA A 464 -17.60 25.06 37.07
N PRO A 465 -17.83 26.22 37.68
CA PRO A 465 -16.82 26.82 38.57
C PRO A 465 -16.60 25.92 39.80
N GLN A 466 -15.36 25.53 40.04
CA GLN A 466 -14.93 24.78 41.22
C GLN A 466 -14.32 25.73 42.26
N ALA A 467 -14.38 25.35 43.55
CA ALA A 467 -13.57 26.02 44.56
C ALA A 467 -12.08 25.83 44.23
N ASP A 468 -11.27 26.85 44.54
CA ASP A 468 -9.80 26.85 44.37
C ASP A 468 -9.32 26.61 42.91
N THR A 469 -10.18 26.87 41.92
CA THR A 469 -9.83 26.94 40.50
C THR A 469 -9.91 28.38 40.00
N LEU A 470 -8.83 28.88 39.39
CA LEU A 470 -8.74 30.20 38.76
C LEU A 470 -8.80 30.01 37.24
N ILE A 471 -9.81 30.56 36.58
CA ILE A 471 -10.01 30.39 35.13
C ILE A 471 -9.29 31.50 34.36
N VAL A 472 -8.48 31.15 33.36
CA VAL A 472 -7.77 32.10 32.50
C VAL A 472 -8.32 32.04 31.08
N ASP A 473 -8.66 33.19 30.53
CA ASP A 473 -9.19 33.33 29.17
C ASP A 473 -8.73 34.65 28.54
N ALA A 474 -7.96 34.56 27.45
CA ALA A 474 -7.50 35.72 26.69
C ALA A 474 -8.67 36.54 26.06
N ALA A 475 -9.86 35.97 25.93
CA ALA A 475 -11.06 36.67 25.47
C ALA A 475 -11.85 37.38 26.60
N GLY A 476 -11.35 37.33 27.84
CA GLY A 476 -11.92 38.06 28.98
C GLY A 476 -13.15 37.42 29.63
N ALA A 477 -13.56 36.21 29.24
CA ALA A 477 -14.65 35.47 29.88
C ALA A 477 -14.19 34.58 31.06
N GLY A 478 -12.91 34.65 31.45
CA GLY A 478 -12.29 34.02 32.61
C GLY A 478 -12.26 34.91 33.86
N ASP A 479 -11.62 34.45 34.92
CA ASP A 479 -11.34 35.25 36.13
C ASP A 479 -10.12 36.17 35.91
N PHE A 480 -9.21 35.76 35.02
CA PHE A 480 -8.02 36.51 34.59
C PHE A 480 -7.88 36.45 33.06
N GLU A 481 -7.31 37.49 32.46
CA GLU A 481 -6.95 37.52 31.03
C GLU A 481 -5.54 36.92 30.78
N ARG A 482 -4.73 36.81 31.83
CA ARG A 482 -3.32 36.41 31.78
C ARG A 482 -3.00 35.29 32.76
N VAL A 483 -2.19 34.33 32.32
CA VAL A 483 -1.84 33.12 33.08
C VAL A 483 -0.93 33.47 34.25
N GLN A 484 0.03 34.38 34.07
CA GLN A 484 0.93 34.77 35.17
C GLN A 484 0.18 35.48 36.31
N GLU A 485 -0.86 36.26 36.01
CA GLU A 485 -1.65 36.95 37.03
C GLU A 485 -2.50 35.97 37.86
N ALA A 486 -3.02 34.91 37.23
CA ALA A 486 -3.66 33.82 37.95
C ALA A 486 -2.66 33.01 38.80
N ILE A 487 -1.46 32.72 38.29
CA ILE A 487 -0.37 32.10 39.07
C ILE A 487 -0.03 32.94 40.31
N ASP A 488 0.02 34.27 40.17
CA ASP A 488 0.36 35.15 41.28
C ASP A 488 -0.76 35.35 42.31
N ALA A 489 -2.02 35.18 41.88
CA ALA A 489 -3.18 35.14 42.77
C ALA A 489 -3.41 33.76 43.43
N ALA A 490 -2.84 32.68 42.87
CA ALA A 490 -3.03 31.32 43.35
C ALA A 490 -2.38 31.06 44.72
N ALA A 491 -3.08 30.29 45.55
CA ALA A 491 -2.55 29.67 46.77
C ALA A 491 -2.01 28.27 46.47
N ASP A 492 -1.13 27.73 47.32
CA ASP A 492 -0.66 26.35 47.19
C ASP A 492 -1.84 25.35 47.18
N GLY A 493 -1.78 24.39 46.25
CA GLY A 493 -2.85 23.42 45.97
C GLY A 493 -3.92 23.91 44.98
N ALA A 494 -3.94 25.19 44.60
CA ALA A 494 -4.90 25.70 43.63
C ALA A 494 -4.62 25.23 42.18
N THR A 495 -5.66 25.23 41.35
CA THR A 495 -5.58 24.96 39.92
C THR A 495 -5.75 26.24 39.11
N VAL A 496 -4.79 26.57 38.26
CA VAL A 496 -4.92 27.57 37.19
C VAL A 496 -5.38 26.85 35.93
N LEU A 497 -6.61 27.12 35.51
CA LEU A 497 -7.27 26.46 34.40
C LEU A 497 -7.27 27.37 33.17
N VAL A 498 -6.43 27.04 32.19
CA VAL A 498 -6.24 27.85 30.98
C VAL A 498 -7.23 27.38 29.91
N LEU A 499 -8.04 28.31 29.38
CA LEU A 499 -8.94 28.04 28.25
C LEU A 499 -8.17 28.11 26.92
N PRO A 500 -8.67 27.46 25.84
CA PRO A 500 -8.10 27.59 24.50
C PRO A 500 -7.89 29.05 24.08
N GLY A 501 -6.68 29.34 23.62
CA GLY A 501 -6.19 30.69 23.33
C GLY A 501 -4.66 30.70 23.17
N ALA A 502 -4.13 31.82 22.67
CA ALA A 502 -2.69 32.05 22.58
C ALA A 502 -2.26 33.12 23.61
N TYR A 503 -1.35 32.74 24.50
CA TYR A 503 -0.90 33.54 25.65
C TYR A 503 0.57 33.90 25.46
N ALA A 504 0.82 35.14 25.02
CA ALA A 504 2.15 35.65 24.76
C ALA A 504 2.82 36.21 26.04
N GLU A 505 3.27 35.31 26.91
CA GLU A 505 3.96 35.67 28.16
C GLU A 505 4.92 34.57 28.64
N SER A 506 5.87 34.95 29.51
CA SER A 506 6.77 34.03 30.22
C SER A 506 6.22 33.75 31.62
N LEU A 507 6.07 32.48 31.96
CA LEU A 507 5.50 32.01 33.23
C LEU A 507 6.58 31.70 34.27
N ARG A 508 6.30 32.08 35.52
CA ARG A 508 7.11 31.76 36.71
C ARG A 508 6.20 31.28 37.83
N PHE A 509 6.40 30.05 38.27
CA PHE A 509 5.62 29.44 39.36
C PHE A 509 5.91 30.07 40.73
N ASN A 510 7.04 30.79 40.87
CA ASN A 510 7.37 31.66 42.01
C ASN A 510 7.41 30.92 43.38
N ASN A 511 7.88 29.67 43.38
CA ASN A 511 7.95 28.72 44.50
C ASN A 511 6.58 28.19 44.98
N ARG A 512 5.55 28.22 44.13
CA ARG A 512 4.20 27.74 44.48
C ARG A 512 3.97 26.28 44.06
N ALA A 513 3.27 25.52 44.92
CA ALA A 513 2.84 24.16 44.65
C ALA A 513 1.43 24.17 44.00
N ILE A 514 1.36 24.60 42.73
CA ILE A 514 0.11 24.78 41.97
C ILE A 514 0.08 23.92 40.71
N THR A 515 -1.13 23.66 40.20
CA THR A 515 -1.34 22.99 38.92
C THR A 515 -1.79 24.00 37.86
N VAL A 516 -0.99 24.22 36.82
CA VAL A 516 -1.38 24.95 35.61
C VAL A 516 -1.74 23.93 34.54
N ARG A 517 -2.99 23.97 34.04
CA ARG A 517 -3.48 22.99 33.06
C ARG A 517 -4.49 23.54 32.08
N SER A 518 -4.60 22.92 30.90
CA SER A 518 -5.77 23.12 30.04
C SER A 518 -7.01 22.39 30.58
N ILE A 519 -8.17 22.67 29.98
CA ILE A 519 -9.44 22.09 30.43
C ILE A 519 -9.52 20.56 30.31
N ALA A 520 -8.90 19.99 29.28
CA ALA A 520 -8.85 18.57 29.00
C ALA A 520 -7.40 18.17 28.66
N PRO A 521 -6.54 17.98 29.68
CA PRO A 521 -5.08 17.93 29.49
C PRO A 521 -4.57 16.67 28.79
N THR A 522 -5.45 15.73 28.44
CA THR A 522 -5.13 14.50 27.68
C THR A 522 -5.79 14.45 26.30
N ASP A 523 -6.52 15.50 25.89
CA ASP A 523 -7.19 15.58 24.59
C ASP A 523 -6.37 16.49 23.66
N PRO A 524 -5.75 15.94 22.59
CA PRO A 524 -4.90 16.70 21.69
C PRO A 524 -5.52 18.00 21.16
N ASN A 525 -6.83 18.05 20.95
CA ASN A 525 -7.51 19.22 20.42
C ASN A 525 -7.43 20.42 21.38
N TYR A 526 -7.51 20.18 22.69
CA TYR A 526 -7.40 21.24 23.69
C TYR A 526 -5.94 21.58 24.00
N ILE A 527 -5.02 20.62 23.87
CA ILE A 527 -3.57 20.86 24.03
C ILE A 527 -3.06 21.78 22.92
N VAL A 528 -3.33 21.47 21.64
CA VAL A 528 -2.90 22.31 20.50
C VAL A 528 -3.59 23.68 20.47
N ALA A 529 -4.78 23.80 21.03
CA ALA A 529 -5.53 25.05 21.08
C ALA A 529 -5.19 25.93 22.30
N THR A 530 -4.40 25.43 23.27
CA THR A 530 -4.00 26.18 24.47
C THR A 530 -2.49 26.43 24.44
N ILE A 531 -2.09 27.56 23.85
CA ILE A 531 -0.71 27.86 23.48
C ILE A 531 -0.11 28.92 24.41
N LEU A 532 1.00 28.59 25.06
CA LEU A 532 1.91 29.53 25.72
C LEU A 532 3.05 29.86 24.75
N VAL A 533 3.38 31.14 24.54
CA VAL A 533 4.44 31.53 23.58
C VAL A 533 5.36 32.64 24.12
N SER A 534 6.68 32.47 23.92
CA SER A 534 7.70 33.47 24.27
C SER A 534 8.89 33.48 23.30
N GLU A 535 9.23 34.64 22.73
CA GLU A 535 10.26 34.75 21.69
C GLU A 535 11.71 34.72 22.22
N ASN A 536 12.00 35.47 23.29
CA ASN A 536 13.38 35.83 23.69
C ASN A 536 13.78 35.36 25.10
N GLU A 537 12.81 34.96 25.93
CA GLU A 537 13.02 34.39 27.27
C GLU A 537 12.31 33.03 27.36
N PRO A 538 12.67 32.15 28.31
CA PRO A 538 11.98 30.88 28.43
C PRO A 538 10.48 31.05 28.65
N CYS A 539 9.67 30.24 27.98
CA CYS A 539 8.21 30.36 28.07
C CYS A 539 7.70 29.93 29.45
N VAL A 540 8.30 28.90 30.06
CA VAL A 540 8.05 28.52 31.45
C VAL A 540 9.37 28.39 32.21
N VAL A 541 9.44 29.00 33.40
CA VAL A 541 10.57 28.88 34.32
C VAL A 541 10.09 28.30 35.65
N PHE A 542 10.77 27.24 36.06
CA PHE A 542 10.69 26.67 37.40
C PHE A 542 11.98 26.98 38.17
N ASP A 543 11.86 27.53 39.36
CA ASP A 543 12.96 28.02 40.19
C ASP A 543 12.88 27.40 41.61
N PHE A 544 14.03 27.01 42.16
CA PHE A 544 14.31 26.67 43.57
C PHE A 544 13.13 26.19 44.47
N ARG A 545 13.14 24.90 44.87
CA ARG A 545 12.16 24.28 45.80
C ARG A 545 10.77 24.03 45.22
N GLU A 546 10.54 24.31 43.96
CA GLU A 546 9.37 23.78 43.25
C GLU A 546 9.51 22.27 43.14
N THR A 547 8.46 21.57 43.59
CA THR A 547 8.44 20.12 43.81
C THR A 547 7.53 19.46 42.77
N PRO A 548 7.38 18.12 42.75
CA PRO A 548 6.42 17.48 41.84
C PRO A 548 4.96 17.94 41.98
N ALA A 549 4.61 18.65 43.06
CA ALA A 549 3.31 19.32 43.23
C ALA A 549 3.15 20.63 42.42
N SER A 550 4.24 21.15 41.86
CA SER A 550 4.25 22.20 40.84
C SER A 550 4.08 21.53 39.48
N VAL A 551 2.88 21.60 38.91
CA VAL A 551 2.47 20.82 37.73
C VAL A 551 2.16 21.73 36.54
N LEU A 552 2.72 21.41 35.37
CA LEU A 552 2.31 21.95 34.08
C LEU A 552 1.79 20.80 33.21
N MET A 553 0.50 20.82 32.83
CA MET A 553 -0.04 19.75 31.99
C MET A 553 -1.09 20.12 30.95
N GLY A 554 -0.94 19.50 29.77
CA GLY A 554 -1.91 19.62 28.68
C GLY A 554 -1.88 20.94 27.92
N LEU A 555 -0.74 21.63 27.84
CA LEU A 555 -0.59 22.87 27.08
C LEU A 555 0.42 22.70 25.93
N THR A 556 0.30 23.53 24.91
CA THR A 556 1.38 23.75 23.93
C THR A 556 2.29 24.86 24.43
N VAL A 557 3.60 24.65 24.45
CA VAL A 557 4.62 25.59 24.92
C VAL A 557 5.61 25.85 23.79
N GLU A 558 5.62 27.06 23.25
CA GLU A 558 6.45 27.43 22.09
C GLU A 558 7.46 28.52 22.47
N SER A 559 8.72 28.33 22.07
CA SER A 559 9.76 29.35 22.23
C SER A 559 10.58 29.59 20.96
N GLY A 560 11.07 30.83 20.83
CA GLY A 560 11.95 31.25 19.74
C GLY A 560 13.41 30.86 19.99
N ALA A 561 14.17 31.77 20.61
CA ALA A 561 15.62 31.64 20.80
C ALA A 561 16.05 31.12 22.19
N ALA A 562 15.13 31.11 23.16
CA ALA A 562 15.37 30.61 24.51
C ALA A 562 14.83 29.18 24.67
N ALA A 563 15.09 28.53 25.80
CA ALA A 563 14.52 27.21 26.09
C ALA A 563 12.99 27.30 26.27
N ALA A 564 12.20 26.34 25.81
CA ALA A 564 10.75 26.39 26.02
C ALA A 564 10.38 26.27 27.50
N ILE A 565 10.99 25.31 28.22
CA ILE A 565 10.88 25.14 29.67
C ILE A 565 12.29 25.12 30.29
N ARG A 566 12.48 25.82 31.41
CA ARG A 566 13.73 25.82 32.17
C ARG A 566 13.48 25.50 33.64
N CYS A 567 14.17 24.49 34.18
CA CYS A 567 14.10 24.07 35.58
C CYS A 567 15.44 24.34 36.27
N TYR A 568 15.48 25.28 37.22
CA TYR A 568 16.67 25.62 37.98
C TYR A 568 16.55 25.13 39.42
N GLN A 569 17.26 24.03 39.76
CA GLN A 569 17.19 23.38 41.08
C GLN A 569 15.74 23.14 41.55
N ALA A 570 14.92 22.64 40.62
CA ALA A 570 13.49 22.44 40.75
C ALA A 570 13.09 21.12 40.08
N ASP A 571 12.13 20.42 40.70
CA ASP A 571 11.72 19.07 40.33
C ASP A 571 10.20 19.02 39.99
N PRO A 572 9.71 19.86 39.04
CA PRO A 572 8.29 19.93 38.70
C PRO A 572 7.79 18.67 37.98
N THR A 573 6.46 18.52 37.90
CA THR A 573 5.82 17.53 37.02
C THR A 573 5.41 18.19 35.71
N LEU A 574 5.94 17.70 34.59
CA LEU A 574 5.61 18.14 33.23
C LEU A 574 4.91 16.96 32.52
N ALA A 575 3.61 17.08 32.28
CA ALA A 575 2.80 15.98 31.73
C ALA A 575 1.91 16.36 30.55
N HIS A 576 1.83 15.52 29.51
CA HIS A 576 0.91 15.71 28.37
C HIS A 576 1.04 17.07 27.64
N ASN A 577 2.21 17.71 27.67
CA ASN A 577 2.42 18.97 26.94
C ASN A 577 2.95 18.72 25.53
N ILE A 578 2.73 19.66 24.63
CA ILE A 578 3.43 19.76 23.34
C ILE A 578 4.47 20.87 23.49
N ILE A 579 5.75 20.60 23.24
CA ILE A 579 6.86 21.52 23.54
C ILE A 579 7.68 21.74 22.28
N ARG A 580 7.84 23.00 21.85
CA ARG A 580 8.54 23.39 20.61
C ARG A 580 9.50 24.55 20.82
N CYS A 581 10.63 24.55 20.12
CA CYS A 581 11.70 25.52 20.37
C CYS A 581 12.57 25.84 19.14
N ALA A 582 12.27 26.90 18.40
CA ALA A 582 12.82 27.12 17.06
C ALA A 582 14.37 27.10 16.98
N ALA A 583 15.08 27.66 17.97
CA ALA A 583 16.55 27.69 17.99
C ALA A 583 17.19 27.29 19.33
N GLY A 584 16.39 27.02 20.37
CA GLY A 584 16.87 26.57 21.68
C GLY A 584 16.60 25.08 21.93
N SER A 585 16.59 24.70 23.21
CA SER A 585 16.16 23.37 23.66
C SER A 585 14.70 23.36 24.16
N GLY A 586 14.04 22.21 24.12
CA GLY A 586 12.68 22.03 24.65
C GLY A 586 12.65 22.21 26.17
N ILE A 587 13.24 21.27 26.90
CA ILE A 587 13.33 21.29 28.37
C ILE A 587 14.80 21.37 28.79
N VAL A 588 15.14 22.32 29.67
CA VAL A 588 16.50 22.52 30.20
C VAL A 588 16.52 22.38 31.71
N GLY A 589 17.16 21.33 32.22
CA GLY A 589 17.55 21.20 33.63
C GLY A 589 18.86 21.93 33.92
N VAL A 590 18.95 22.59 35.07
CA VAL A 590 20.16 23.30 35.52
C VAL A 590 20.45 22.98 36.98
N ALA A 591 21.74 22.75 37.27
CA ALA A 591 22.29 22.56 38.62
C ALA A 591 21.64 21.41 39.42
N GLY A 592 21.40 20.28 38.76
CA GLY A 592 20.86 19.05 39.36
C GLY A 592 19.34 18.98 39.42
N ALA A 593 18.64 19.69 38.54
CA ALA A 593 17.19 19.61 38.43
C ALA A 593 16.72 18.21 37.98
N ALA A 594 15.75 17.64 38.69
CA ALA A 594 15.19 16.32 38.45
C ALA A 594 13.68 16.36 38.18
N PRO A 595 13.20 17.09 37.15
CA PRO A 595 11.79 17.13 36.78
C PRO A 595 11.26 15.73 36.42
N ALA A 596 9.99 15.47 36.75
CA ALA A 596 9.26 14.32 36.24
C ALA A 596 8.65 14.69 34.88
N ILE A 597 9.19 14.16 33.80
CA ILE A 597 8.81 14.47 32.42
C ILE A 597 8.08 13.24 31.86
N THR A 598 6.74 13.29 31.78
CA THR A 598 5.93 12.12 31.37
C THR A 598 4.92 12.43 30.28
N ASP A 599 4.76 11.53 29.30
CA ASP A 599 3.67 11.62 28.32
C ASP A 599 3.66 12.91 27.45
N ASN A 600 4.79 13.62 27.31
CA ASN A 600 4.89 14.86 26.51
C ASN A 600 5.31 14.56 25.06
N VAL A 601 4.98 15.48 24.14
CA VAL A 601 5.55 15.55 22.79
C VAL A 601 6.54 16.71 22.75
N ILE A 602 7.80 16.43 22.44
CA ILE A 602 8.89 17.42 22.43
C ILE A 602 9.51 17.41 21.02
N GLU A 603 9.24 18.46 20.26
CA GLU A 603 9.52 18.47 18.82
C GLU A 603 10.04 19.80 18.28
N ALA A 604 10.72 19.75 17.13
CA ALA A 604 11.22 20.94 16.43
C ALA A 604 12.11 21.84 17.33
N CYS A 605 12.95 21.24 18.18
CA CYS A 605 13.89 21.94 19.05
C CYS A 605 15.28 22.03 18.42
N GLY A 606 15.70 23.24 18.04
CA GLY A 606 16.93 23.50 17.29
C GLY A 606 18.26 23.13 17.99
N GLN A 607 18.25 22.85 19.29
CA GLN A 607 19.41 22.31 20.02
C GLN A 607 19.17 20.90 20.54
N ALA A 608 18.30 20.74 21.54
CA ALA A 608 17.98 19.43 22.12
C ALA A 608 16.51 19.35 22.56
N GLY A 609 15.90 18.17 22.51
CA GLY A 609 14.57 17.95 23.08
C GLY A 609 14.57 18.16 24.60
N VAL A 610 15.40 17.39 25.31
CA VAL A 610 15.68 17.58 26.75
C VAL A 610 17.18 17.65 26.97
N VAL A 611 17.63 18.54 27.85
CA VAL A 611 19.03 18.64 28.26
C VAL A 611 19.20 18.88 29.77
N GLY A 612 20.16 18.20 30.40
CA GLY A 612 20.57 18.48 31.78
C GLY A 612 19.60 18.01 32.87
N CYS A 613 18.71 17.06 32.57
CA CYS A 613 17.64 16.61 33.48
C CYS A 613 17.97 15.24 34.11
N ALA A 614 18.11 15.21 35.43
CA ALA A 614 18.42 13.99 36.20
C ALA A 614 17.18 13.26 36.76
N GLY A 615 15.98 13.59 36.27
CA GLY A 615 14.70 13.06 36.76
C GLY A 615 14.23 11.80 36.05
N LEU A 616 12.95 11.45 36.25
CA LEU A 616 12.29 10.40 35.48
C LEU A 616 11.75 10.99 34.18
N ILE A 617 12.27 10.51 33.06
CA ILE A 617 11.84 10.86 31.70
C ILE A 617 11.19 9.63 31.10
N ARG A 618 9.86 9.57 31.04
CA ARG A 618 9.14 8.39 30.52
C ARG A 618 7.95 8.66 29.61
N ASP A 619 7.68 7.70 28.71
CA ASP A 619 6.50 7.71 27.83
C ASP A 619 6.38 8.96 26.94
N ASN A 620 7.47 9.70 26.73
CA ASN A 620 7.49 10.91 25.88
C ASN A 620 7.78 10.55 24.42
N VAL A 621 7.28 11.38 23.50
CA VAL A 621 7.70 11.38 22.09
C VAL A 621 8.65 12.55 21.86
N VAL A 622 9.92 12.27 21.61
CA VAL A 622 10.98 13.25 21.37
C VAL A 622 11.40 13.15 19.91
N GLN A 623 11.05 14.13 19.06
CA GLN A 623 11.25 14.00 17.62
C GLN A 623 11.71 15.28 16.91
N ASP A 624 12.44 15.16 15.80
CA ASP A 624 12.79 16.30 14.94
C ASP A 624 13.54 17.42 15.70
N ASN A 625 14.53 17.04 16.51
CA ASN A 625 15.34 17.94 17.36
C ASN A 625 16.83 17.84 16.98
N GLY A 626 17.67 18.81 17.33
CA GLY A 626 19.12 18.72 17.07
C GLY A 626 19.77 17.47 17.71
N VAL A 627 19.51 17.28 19.01
CA VAL A 627 19.74 16.05 19.80
C VAL A 627 18.39 15.64 20.42
N GLY A 628 18.11 14.35 20.58
CA GLY A 628 16.92 13.91 21.32
C GLY A 628 17.01 14.25 22.81
N LEU A 629 17.89 13.53 23.52
CA LEU A 629 18.19 13.70 24.95
C LEU A 629 19.70 13.91 25.14
N TRP A 630 20.11 14.94 25.89
CA TRP A 630 21.52 15.29 26.12
C TRP A 630 21.81 15.47 27.62
N ALA A 631 22.87 14.87 28.20
CA ALA A 631 23.24 15.12 29.60
C ALA A 631 22.09 14.85 30.59
N CYS A 632 21.38 13.74 30.37
CA CYS A 632 20.18 13.34 31.11
C CYS A 632 20.45 12.09 31.95
N ASP A 633 21.14 12.28 33.08
CA ASP A 633 21.65 11.20 33.96
C ASP A 633 20.58 10.51 34.83
N GLY A 634 19.30 10.67 34.48
CA GLY A 634 18.15 10.16 35.21
C GLY A 634 17.74 8.73 34.83
N THR A 635 16.44 8.46 34.84
CA THR A 635 15.87 7.24 34.24
C THR A 635 15.12 7.61 32.97
N LEU A 636 15.61 7.12 31.83
CA LEU A 636 15.00 7.28 30.51
C LEU A 636 14.25 5.98 30.20
N ARG A 637 12.91 6.00 30.32
CA ARG A 637 12.09 4.78 30.22
C ARG A 637 10.95 4.89 29.19
N GLN A 638 10.81 3.93 28.27
CA GLN A 638 9.64 3.85 27.37
C GLN A 638 9.39 5.10 26.51
N ASN A 639 10.42 5.92 26.25
CA ASN A 639 10.31 7.07 25.34
C ASN A 639 10.45 6.62 23.88
N VAL A 640 9.82 7.36 22.97
CA VAL A 640 10.03 7.25 21.52
C VAL A 640 10.87 8.44 21.08
N ILE A 641 12.14 8.19 20.77
CA ILE A 641 13.14 9.20 20.40
C ILE A 641 13.48 8.99 18.93
N ARG A 642 13.22 9.97 18.06
CA ARG A 642 13.39 9.74 16.61
C ARG A 642 13.72 10.96 15.78
N ARG A 643 14.40 10.76 14.65
CA ARG A 643 14.75 11.83 13.69
C ARG A 643 15.46 13.02 14.35
N ALA A 644 16.35 12.75 15.31
CA ALA A 644 17.28 13.77 15.75
C ALA A 644 18.29 14.08 14.62
N GLU A 645 18.70 15.34 14.46
CA GLU A 645 19.71 15.70 13.43
C GLU A 645 21.07 15.03 13.68
N THR A 646 21.38 14.77 14.96
CA THR A 646 22.60 14.09 15.40
C THR A 646 22.28 12.80 16.15
N TYR A 647 22.33 12.79 17.47
CA TYR A 647 22.13 11.61 18.30
C TYR A 647 20.73 11.56 18.92
N GLY A 648 20.16 10.37 19.04
CA GLY A 648 18.94 10.15 19.82
C GLY A 648 19.19 10.41 21.31
N VAL A 649 20.22 9.81 21.87
CA VAL A 649 20.68 10.01 23.25
C VAL A 649 22.19 10.28 23.25
N TYR A 650 22.64 11.30 23.97
CA TYR A 650 24.04 11.72 23.98
C TYR A 650 24.52 12.14 25.37
N ASP A 651 25.70 11.68 25.79
CA ASP A 651 26.35 12.10 27.05
C ASP A 651 25.44 11.84 28.27
N CYS A 652 24.81 10.65 28.36
CA CYS A 652 23.81 10.30 29.38
C CYS A 652 24.23 9.08 30.21
N ASP A 653 24.62 9.30 31.47
CA ASP A 653 25.10 8.24 32.37
C ASP A 653 23.98 7.58 33.20
N GLY A 654 22.74 7.92 32.89
CA GLY A 654 21.53 7.42 33.52
C GLY A 654 21.14 5.99 33.11
N THR A 655 20.01 5.50 33.63
CA THR A 655 19.45 4.22 33.15
C THR A 655 18.62 4.47 31.89
N VAL A 656 18.99 3.82 30.78
CA VAL A 656 18.30 3.90 29.49
C VAL A 656 17.60 2.58 29.24
N GLU A 657 16.30 2.50 29.54
CA GLU A 657 15.53 1.26 29.50
C GLU A 657 14.26 1.31 28.63
N GLN A 658 14.00 0.26 27.84
CA GLN A 658 12.73 0.08 27.12
C GLN A 658 12.34 1.21 26.14
N ASN A 659 13.27 2.05 25.71
CA ASN A 659 13.02 3.14 24.76
C ASN A 659 13.03 2.63 23.31
N ALA A 660 12.38 3.36 22.41
CA ALA A 660 12.51 3.19 20.96
C ALA A 660 13.32 4.36 20.40
N ILE A 661 14.50 4.09 19.86
CA ILE A 661 15.49 5.09 19.40
C ILE A 661 15.71 4.90 17.89
N LEU A 662 15.08 5.75 17.08
CA LEU A 662 14.79 5.47 15.67
C LEU A 662 15.28 6.57 14.71
N ASP A 663 15.88 6.19 13.59
CA ASP A 663 16.10 7.06 12.42
C ASP A 663 16.85 8.39 12.72
N ASN A 664 17.88 8.37 13.58
CA ASN A 664 18.64 9.58 13.96
C ASN A 664 19.88 9.78 13.06
N GLY A 665 20.26 11.03 12.81
CA GLY A 665 21.18 11.42 11.73
C GLY A 665 22.68 11.10 11.92
N GLN A 666 23.15 10.87 13.15
CA GLN A 666 24.52 10.43 13.45
C GLN A 666 24.54 9.10 14.22
N GLY A 667 23.65 8.91 15.20
CA GLY A 667 23.55 7.64 15.91
C GLY A 667 22.39 7.52 16.90
N GLY A 668 22.14 6.31 17.37
CA GLY A 668 21.11 6.04 18.38
C GLY A 668 21.52 6.58 19.75
N LEU A 669 22.54 5.98 20.35
CA LEU A 669 23.17 6.43 21.59
C LEU A 669 24.66 6.71 21.35
N SER A 670 25.22 7.75 21.97
CA SER A 670 26.67 7.97 22.00
C SER A 670 27.12 8.51 23.36
N GLN A 671 28.27 8.05 23.86
CA GLN A 671 28.84 8.46 25.16
C GLN A 671 27.84 8.29 26.32
N CYS A 672 27.32 7.07 26.51
CA CYS A 672 26.35 6.77 27.56
C CYS A 672 26.89 5.62 28.42
N ASP A 673 27.37 5.91 29.64
CA ASP A 673 28.06 4.92 30.48
C ASP A 673 27.16 4.26 31.55
N GLY A 674 25.86 4.58 31.51
CA GLY A 674 24.84 3.97 32.36
C GLY A 674 24.33 2.60 31.87
N SER A 675 23.28 2.07 32.51
CA SER A 675 22.70 0.78 32.13
C SER A 675 21.79 0.94 30.90
N ILE A 676 22.09 0.25 29.80
CA ILE A 676 21.37 0.32 28.52
C ILE A 676 20.66 -1.02 28.30
N THR A 677 19.34 -1.07 28.54
CA THR A 677 18.60 -2.35 28.58
C THR A 677 17.23 -2.37 27.90
N GLY A 678 16.94 -3.44 27.15
CA GLY A 678 15.61 -3.68 26.58
C GLY A 678 15.15 -2.63 25.56
N ASN A 679 16.05 -1.79 25.03
CA ASN A 679 15.71 -0.75 24.06
C ASN A 679 15.56 -1.35 22.65
N LEU A 680 14.71 -0.75 21.83
CA LEU A 680 14.67 -0.94 20.39
C LEU A 680 15.46 0.19 19.73
N ILE A 681 16.51 -0.12 18.98
CA ILE A 681 17.40 0.87 18.36
C ILE A 681 17.52 0.55 16.87
N ALA A 682 16.98 1.41 16.00
CA ALA A 682 16.87 1.10 14.57
C ALA A 682 16.98 2.29 13.62
N GLY A 683 17.42 2.05 12.38
CA GLY A 683 17.48 3.07 11.33
C GLY A 683 18.57 4.14 11.51
N ASN A 684 19.53 3.94 12.43
CA ASN A 684 20.60 4.90 12.71
C ASN A 684 21.90 4.50 11.95
N PRO A 685 22.80 5.44 11.61
CA PRO A 685 24.13 5.11 11.08
C PRO A 685 24.96 4.27 12.06
N VAL A 686 24.92 4.61 13.34
CA VAL A 686 25.50 3.79 14.43
C VAL A 686 24.45 3.62 15.52
N ALA A 687 24.20 2.39 15.99
CA ALA A 687 23.21 2.17 17.04
C ALA A 687 23.72 2.66 18.41
N LEU A 688 24.94 2.26 18.79
CA LEU A 688 25.64 2.69 20.00
C LEU A 688 27.11 3.01 19.69
N GLU A 689 27.59 4.18 20.11
CA GLU A 689 28.97 4.62 19.92
C GLU A 689 29.61 5.00 21.27
N ALA A 690 30.77 4.42 21.59
CA ALA A 690 31.55 4.76 22.80
C ALA A 690 30.72 4.74 24.11
N CYS A 691 29.76 3.82 24.22
CA CYS A 691 29.03 3.53 25.46
C CYS A 691 29.79 2.47 26.27
N ASP A 692 30.29 2.81 27.45
CA ASP A 692 31.07 1.89 28.30
C ASP A 692 30.23 1.23 29.42
N GLY A 693 28.93 1.53 29.48
CA GLY A 693 27.96 0.99 30.44
C GLY A 693 27.51 -0.46 30.16
N HIS A 694 26.59 -1.01 30.96
CA HIS A 694 26.11 -2.39 30.74
C HIS A 694 25.06 -2.45 29.62
N ILE A 695 25.38 -3.09 28.50
CA ILE A 695 24.52 -3.16 27.30
C ILE A 695 23.89 -4.54 27.22
N HIS A 696 22.61 -4.68 27.59
CA HIS A 696 21.98 -6.00 27.63
C HIS A 696 20.52 -6.08 27.20
N ALA A 697 20.14 -7.20 26.56
CA ALA A 697 18.79 -7.48 26.11
C ALA A 697 18.17 -6.42 25.16
N ASN A 698 18.97 -5.64 24.45
CA ASN A 698 18.49 -4.66 23.46
C ASN A 698 18.22 -5.33 22.11
N THR A 699 17.28 -4.78 21.35
CA THR A 699 16.99 -5.16 19.96
C THR A 699 17.53 -4.07 19.03
N ILE A 700 18.59 -4.40 18.28
CA ILE A 700 19.34 -3.49 17.44
C ILE A 700 19.15 -3.96 15.99
N ARG A 701 18.41 -3.20 15.17
CA ARG A 701 18.07 -3.64 13.81
C ARG A 701 18.12 -2.54 12.77
N ASP A 702 18.41 -2.87 11.52
CA ASP A 702 18.35 -1.93 10.40
C ASP A 702 19.23 -0.67 10.58
N ASN A 703 20.32 -0.78 11.34
CA ASN A 703 21.35 0.27 11.50
C ASN A 703 22.53 -0.03 10.56
N GLU A 704 23.28 0.98 10.10
CA GLU A 704 24.49 0.74 9.28
C GLU A 704 25.62 0.09 10.10
N GLN A 705 25.71 0.40 11.39
CA GLN A 705 26.56 -0.27 12.36
C GLN A 705 25.80 -0.48 13.69
N GLY A 706 26.05 -1.60 14.36
CA GLY A 706 25.51 -1.89 15.68
C GLY A 706 26.28 -1.12 16.77
N LEU A 707 27.26 -1.77 17.39
CA LEU A 707 28.10 -1.17 18.44
C LEU A 707 29.46 -0.76 17.88
N VAL A 708 29.94 0.44 18.23
CA VAL A 708 31.25 0.97 17.83
C VAL A 708 32.01 1.47 19.07
N ASP A 709 33.24 1.00 19.25
CA ASP A 709 34.21 1.42 20.30
C ASP A 709 33.72 1.32 21.77
N CYS A 710 32.58 0.68 22.03
CA CYS A 710 32.05 0.38 23.38
C CYS A 710 33.01 -0.49 24.21
N ARG A 711 33.29 -0.11 25.47
CA ARG A 711 34.08 -0.91 26.43
C ARG A 711 33.23 -1.63 27.49
N ALA A 712 31.98 -1.87 27.10
CA ALA A 712 30.92 -2.49 27.86
C ALA A 712 31.07 -4.01 28.05
N THR A 713 30.36 -4.55 29.04
CA THR A 713 29.84 -5.93 28.93
C THR A 713 28.60 -5.89 28.05
N ILE A 714 28.58 -6.74 27.02
CA ILE A 714 27.56 -6.76 25.95
C ILE A 714 26.89 -8.14 25.96
N GLU A 715 25.70 -8.23 26.56
CA GLU A 715 25.07 -9.53 26.89
C GLU A 715 23.64 -9.69 26.36
N GLY A 716 23.35 -10.78 25.66
CA GLY A 716 21.98 -11.17 25.30
C GLY A 716 21.22 -10.21 24.38
N ASN A 717 21.93 -9.37 23.60
CA ASN A 717 21.34 -8.45 22.63
C ASN A 717 21.02 -9.18 21.31
N VAL A 718 20.06 -8.64 20.55
CA VAL A 718 19.63 -9.17 19.24
C VAL A 718 19.99 -8.18 18.14
N PHE A 719 20.66 -8.65 17.08
CA PHE A 719 21.18 -7.84 15.98
C PHE A 719 20.68 -8.31 14.61
N THR A 720 19.91 -7.49 13.89
CA THR A 720 19.43 -7.83 12.52
C THR A 720 19.52 -6.65 11.55
N ALA A 721 20.53 -6.59 10.68
CA ALA A 721 20.72 -5.47 9.75
C ALA A 721 21.29 -5.89 8.38
N GLN A 722 20.47 -5.80 7.31
CA GLN A 722 20.78 -6.30 5.95
C GLN A 722 22.10 -5.81 5.32
N ALA A 723 22.70 -4.73 5.82
CA ALA A 723 23.90 -4.10 5.27
C ALA A 723 24.99 -3.75 6.29
N GLY A 724 24.82 -4.09 7.58
CA GLY A 724 25.62 -3.52 8.66
C GLY A 724 26.74 -4.38 9.26
N VAL A 725 27.62 -3.74 10.04
CA VAL A 725 28.59 -4.38 10.95
C VAL A 725 27.96 -4.54 12.32
N ILE A 726 28.00 -5.74 12.93
CA ILE A 726 27.35 -5.99 14.22
C ILE A 726 28.09 -5.28 15.37
N LEU A 727 29.40 -5.52 15.50
CA LEU A 727 30.27 -4.89 16.49
C LEU A 727 31.60 -4.48 15.85
N SER A 728 32.10 -3.29 16.19
CA SER A 728 33.38 -2.75 15.72
C SER A 728 34.19 -2.17 16.88
N GLY A 729 35.44 -2.59 17.08
CA GLY A 729 36.36 -1.98 18.05
C GLY A 729 36.01 -2.18 19.54
N CYS A 730 34.95 -2.93 19.85
CA CYS A 730 34.45 -3.10 21.21
C CYS A 730 35.43 -3.89 22.11
N VAL A 731 35.54 -3.50 23.38
CA VAL A 731 36.51 -4.07 24.34
C VAL A 731 35.80 -4.54 25.61
N GLY A 732 35.55 -5.85 25.72
CA GLY A 732 34.86 -6.41 26.89
C GLY A 732 34.35 -7.84 26.68
N PRO A 733 33.58 -8.38 27.64
CA PRO A 733 32.83 -9.62 27.45
C PRO A 733 31.66 -9.41 26.48
N ILE A 734 31.63 -10.21 25.41
CA ILE A 734 30.56 -10.25 24.41
C ILE A 734 29.90 -11.63 24.57
N LEU A 735 28.74 -11.66 25.23
CA LEU A 735 28.14 -12.87 25.80
C LEU A 735 26.73 -13.13 25.26
N ASP A 736 26.46 -14.36 24.80
CA ASP A 736 25.10 -14.87 24.54
C ASP A 736 24.24 -13.98 23.59
N ASN A 737 24.85 -13.18 22.72
CA ASN A 737 24.14 -12.32 21.76
C ASN A 737 23.69 -13.12 20.52
N LEU A 738 22.58 -12.71 19.92
CA LEU A 738 22.06 -13.26 18.67
C LEU A 738 22.26 -12.25 17.53
N ALA A 739 22.81 -12.66 16.40
CA ALA A 739 23.00 -11.81 15.24
C ALA A 739 22.71 -12.54 13.92
N GLU A 740 21.83 -11.96 13.09
CA GLU A 740 21.36 -12.57 11.84
C GLU A 740 21.31 -11.59 10.66
N ASP A 741 21.62 -12.08 9.45
CA ASP A 741 21.48 -11.35 8.18
C ASP A 741 22.34 -10.08 8.05
N ASN A 742 23.50 -10.06 8.70
CA ASN A 742 24.38 -8.89 8.74
C ASN A 742 25.46 -8.91 7.64
N ALA A 743 25.89 -7.75 7.16
CA ALA A 743 26.97 -7.68 6.17
C ALA A 743 28.30 -8.18 6.76
N ALA A 744 28.61 -7.81 8.01
CA ALA A 744 29.79 -8.27 8.73
C ALA A 744 29.49 -8.64 10.19
N GLY A 745 30.33 -9.55 10.69
CA GLY A 745 30.36 -10.08 12.04
C GLY A 745 30.77 -9.11 13.15
N LEU A 746 31.47 -9.66 14.13
CA LEU A 746 32.26 -8.94 15.13
C LEU A 746 33.61 -8.58 14.51
N VAL A 747 34.00 -7.31 14.52
CA VAL A 747 35.23 -6.82 13.88
C VAL A 747 36.09 -6.06 14.89
N LEU A 748 37.40 -6.39 14.95
CA LEU A 748 38.37 -5.71 15.83
C LEU A 748 38.01 -5.71 17.32
N CYS A 749 37.21 -6.67 17.79
CA CYS A 749 36.82 -6.77 19.20
C CYS A 749 37.91 -7.46 20.04
N ASP A 750 38.25 -6.90 21.20
CA ASP A 750 39.24 -7.45 22.14
C ASP A 750 38.53 -7.92 23.42
N GLY A 751 38.53 -9.24 23.71
CA GLY A 751 37.92 -9.74 24.95
C GLY A 751 37.55 -11.23 24.98
N MET A 752 36.43 -11.52 25.63
CA MET A 752 35.84 -12.87 25.71
C MET A 752 34.55 -12.87 24.90
N ILE A 753 34.54 -13.60 23.80
CA ILE A 753 33.39 -13.78 22.90
C ILE A 753 32.85 -15.19 23.17
N GLN A 754 31.75 -15.29 23.91
CA GLN A 754 31.20 -16.57 24.36
C GLN A 754 29.69 -16.71 24.17
N GLY A 755 29.23 -17.89 23.73
CA GLY A 755 27.81 -18.24 23.68
C GLY A 755 27.00 -17.54 22.58
N ASN A 756 27.64 -16.70 21.78
CA ASN A 756 26.96 -15.92 20.74
C ASN A 756 26.53 -16.80 19.56
N VAL A 757 25.43 -16.44 18.93
CA VAL A 757 24.91 -17.06 17.71
C VAL A 757 24.95 -16.03 16.60
N VAL A 758 25.89 -16.17 15.66
CA VAL A 758 26.06 -15.26 14.52
C VAL A 758 25.81 -16.06 13.24
N ARG A 759 24.76 -15.77 12.49
CA ARG A 759 24.38 -16.56 11.30
C ARG A 759 23.98 -15.71 10.10
N ARG A 760 24.08 -16.31 8.91
CA ARG A 760 23.74 -15.67 7.62
C ARG A 760 24.50 -14.36 7.40
N THR A 761 25.75 -14.24 7.85
CA THR A 761 26.57 -13.06 7.54
C THR A 761 27.12 -13.12 6.12
N ALA A 762 27.28 -11.96 5.45
CA ALA A 762 27.83 -11.92 4.09
C ALA A 762 29.38 -12.07 4.08
N GLY A 763 30.05 -11.37 5.01
CA GLY A 763 31.47 -11.52 5.31
C GLY A 763 31.73 -12.55 6.43
N ALA A 764 32.84 -12.37 7.14
CA ALA A 764 33.17 -13.22 8.28
C ALA A 764 32.28 -12.95 9.50
N ALA A 765 31.99 -13.99 10.29
CA ALA A 765 31.19 -13.86 11.51
C ALA A 765 32.00 -13.31 12.69
N ILE A 766 33.32 -13.51 12.70
CA ILE A 766 34.29 -12.80 13.56
C ILE A 766 35.56 -12.50 12.75
N GLU A 767 36.03 -11.25 12.77
CA GLU A 767 37.22 -10.80 12.03
C GLU A 767 38.17 -9.93 12.89
N GLN A 768 39.48 -10.20 12.81
CA GLN A 768 40.56 -9.40 13.42
C GLN A 768 40.49 -9.23 14.96
N CYS A 769 39.62 -10.00 15.64
CA CYS A 769 39.42 -9.98 17.08
C CYS A 769 40.56 -10.65 17.87
N ARG A 770 40.64 -10.36 19.18
CA ARG A 770 41.63 -10.97 20.10
C ARG A 770 41.01 -11.49 21.38
N GLY A 771 41.73 -12.41 22.04
CA GLY A 771 41.36 -12.96 23.34
C GLY A 771 40.82 -14.38 23.24
N TRP A 772 39.56 -14.61 23.59
CA TRP A 772 38.94 -15.94 23.64
C TRP A 772 37.63 -15.98 22.85
N ILE A 773 37.50 -16.94 21.94
CA ILE A 773 36.29 -17.21 21.15
C ILE A 773 35.83 -18.64 21.51
N VAL A 774 34.81 -18.76 22.36
CA VAL A 774 34.44 -20.03 23.01
C VAL A 774 32.94 -20.33 22.98
N ASN A 775 32.52 -21.56 22.70
CA ASN A 775 31.10 -21.98 22.74
C ASN A 775 30.14 -21.16 21.86
N ASN A 776 30.61 -20.54 20.76
CA ASN A 776 29.76 -19.78 19.84
C ASN A 776 29.23 -20.68 18.69
N ILE A 777 28.12 -20.27 18.08
CA ILE A 777 27.59 -20.85 16.84
C ILE A 777 27.75 -19.79 15.74
N LEU A 778 28.67 -20.00 14.80
CA LEU A 778 29.08 -19.01 13.81
C LEU A 778 28.89 -19.54 12.39
N SER A 779 28.14 -18.83 11.56
CA SER A 779 28.00 -19.09 10.12
C SER A 779 28.42 -17.86 9.33
N GLY A 780 29.62 -17.94 8.75
CA GLY A 780 30.19 -16.92 7.87
C GLY A 780 29.78 -17.13 6.41
N GLY A 781 29.78 -16.04 5.65
CA GLY A 781 29.43 -16.03 4.23
C GLY A 781 30.54 -16.57 3.34
N ALA A 782 30.79 -15.89 2.22
CA ALA A 782 31.65 -16.39 1.14
C ALA A 782 33.15 -16.53 1.51
N ASP A 783 33.58 -16.00 2.66
CA ASP A 783 34.98 -15.96 3.07
C ASP A 783 35.30 -16.99 4.17
N ALA A 784 35.10 -16.65 5.45
CA ALA A 784 35.32 -17.57 6.56
C ALA A 784 34.36 -17.38 7.74
N ALA A 785 34.21 -18.38 8.63
CA ALA A 785 33.46 -18.17 9.88
C ALA A 785 34.26 -17.31 10.86
N ILE A 786 35.58 -17.55 10.98
CA ILE A 786 36.52 -16.72 11.74
C ILE A 786 37.70 -16.33 10.83
N ALA A 787 38.03 -15.04 10.76
CA ALA A 787 39.08 -14.48 9.91
C ALA A 787 40.11 -13.66 10.72
N ASP A 788 41.40 -13.94 10.53
CA ASP A 788 42.54 -13.09 10.90
C ASP A 788 42.61 -12.68 12.38
N CYS A 789 41.99 -13.49 13.26
CA CYS A 789 41.89 -13.26 14.70
C CYS A 789 43.14 -13.75 15.45
N ASN A 790 43.61 -12.99 16.44
CA ASN A 790 44.66 -13.40 17.36
C ASN A 790 44.05 -13.83 18.71
N ALA A 791 43.33 -14.96 18.67
CA ALA A 791 42.52 -15.45 19.78
C ALA A 791 42.65 -16.98 19.96
N VAL A 792 42.29 -17.47 21.16
CA VAL A 792 42.03 -18.89 21.41
C VAL A 792 40.64 -19.22 20.85
N VAL A 793 40.55 -20.17 19.93
CA VAL A 793 39.29 -20.61 19.30
C VAL A 793 38.95 -22.01 19.80
N ALA A 794 37.99 -22.13 20.73
CA ALA A 794 37.68 -23.41 21.38
C ALA A 794 36.19 -23.74 21.48
N PHE A 795 35.81 -25.00 21.27
CA PHE A 795 34.45 -25.50 21.50
C PHE A 795 33.32 -24.78 20.72
N ASN A 796 33.64 -24.12 19.60
CA ASN A 796 32.65 -23.45 18.75
C ASN A 796 32.09 -24.41 17.69
N THR A 797 30.90 -24.08 17.17
CA THR A 797 30.34 -24.67 15.94
C THR A 797 30.48 -23.67 14.81
N LEU A 798 31.31 -23.97 13.80
CA LEU A 798 31.68 -23.06 12.72
C LEU A 798 31.21 -23.60 11.36
N VAL A 799 30.54 -22.76 10.58
CA VAL A 799 30.11 -23.04 9.21
C VAL A 799 30.64 -21.94 8.29
N GLY A 800 31.50 -22.27 7.33
CA GLY A 800 32.05 -21.31 6.36
C GLY A 800 31.86 -21.77 4.92
N ASN A 801 31.36 -20.90 4.03
CA ASN A 801 31.21 -21.25 2.62
C ASN A 801 32.54 -21.30 1.84
N GLY A 802 33.64 -20.82 2.42
CA GLY A 802 35.01 -20.98 1.92
C GLY A 802 35.88 -21.71 2.93
N THR A 803 36.44 -20.95 3.89
CA THR A 803 37.30 -21.47 4.97
C THR A 803 36.56 -21.51 6.32
N ALA A 804 36.72 -22.50 7.21
CA ALA A 804 36.10 -22.39 8.54
C ALA A 804 36.87 -21.40 9.44
N VAL A 805 38.19 -21.51 9.53
CA VAL A 805 39.07 -20.58 10.25
C VAL A 805 40.25 -20.14 9.38
N ARG A 806 40.30 -18.86 9.00
CA ARG A 806 41.39 -18.26 8.20
C ARG A 806 42.26 -17.37 9.08
N GLY A 807 43.59 -17.47 8.96
CA GLY A 807 44.53 -16.51 9.54
C GLY A 807 44.56 -16.45 11.08
N ALA A 808 44.02 -17.44 11.79
CA ALA A 808 43.98 -17.41 13.24
C ALA A 808 45.39 -17.55 13.84
N LEU A 809 45.86 -16.57 14.60
CA LEU A 809 47.24 -16.56 15.15
C LEU A 809 47.34 -17.23 16.54
N GLY A 810 46.30 -17.93 16.99
CA GLY A 810 46.24 -18.66 18.26
C GLY A 810 45.87 -20.15 18.11
N PRO A 811 45.68 -20.87 19.23
CA PRO A 811 45.27 -22.27 19.22
C PRO A 811 43.81 -22.46 18.81
N VAL A 812 43.54 -23.49 17.99
CA VAL A 812 42.20 -23.90 17.55
C VAL A 812 41.92 -25.31 18.07
N THR A 813 41.02 -25.47 19.05
CA THR A 813 40.84 -26.77 19.74
C THR A 813 39.38 -27.16 20.06
N GLY A 814 39.02 -28.42 19.82
CA GLY A 814 37.71 -28.95 20.24
C GLY A 814 36.49 -28.35 19.51
N ASN A 815 36.66 -27.74 18.34
CA ASN A 815 35.58 -27.11 17.57
C ASN A 815 34.92 -28.11 16.62
N ILE A 816 33.68 -27.83 16.21
CA ILE A 816 32.99 -28.49 15.09
C ILE A 816 33.08 -27.58 13.86
N LEU A 817 33.68 -28.08 12.78
CA LEU A 817 34.02 -27.30 11.59
C LEU A 817 33.35 -27.88 10.34
N ALA A 818 32.45 -27.12 9.72
CA ALA A 818 31.84 -27.42 8.42
C ALA A 818 32.32 -26.40 7.37
N TRP A 819 32.84 -26.89 6.23
CA TRP A 819 33.41 -26.01 5.21
C TRP A 819 33.35 -26.57 3.77
N ASN A 820 33.64 -25.72 2.79
CA ASN A 820 33.69 -26.12 1.36
C ASN A 820 35.12 -26.27 0.82
N ASP A 821 36.05 -25.36 1.11
CA ASP A 821 37.43 -25.40 0.61
C ASP A 821 38.48 -25.79 1.68
N VAL A 822 38.79 -24.93 2.65
CA VAL A 822 39.84 -25.17 3.68
C VAL A 822 39.28 -25.19 5.11
N ALA A 823 39.65 -26.16 5.95
CA ALA A 823 39.16 -26.19 7.33
C ALA A 823 39.82 -25.08 8.18
N VAL A 824 41.15 -25.11 8.27
CA VAL A 824 41.95 -24.18 9.10
C VAL A 824 43.18 -23.74 8.31
N SER A 825 43.47 -22.44 8.32
CA SER A 825 44.66 -21.84 7.71
C SER A 825 45.32 -20.85 8.67
N GLY A 826 46.65 -20.86 8.75
CA GLY A 826 47.44 -19.92 9.55
C GLY A 826 47.56 -20.22 11.06
N ALA A 827 46.85 -21.24 11.57
CA ALA A 827 46.84 -21.62 12.99
C ALA A 827 48.23 -21.97 13.55
N VAL A 828 48.49 -21.53 14.78
CA VAL A 828 49.69 -21.92 15.55
C VAL A 828 49.60 -23.38 16.01
N GLU A 829 48.38 -23.86 16.28
CA GLU A 829 48.10 -25.24 16.70
C GLU A 829 46.63 -25.62 16.42
N SER A 830 46.38 -26.83 15.90
CA SER A 830 45.05 -27.47 15.78
C SER A 830 45.05 -28.76 16.60
N ARG A 831 44.02 -29.03 17.43
CA ARG A 831 43.83 -30.32 18.12
C ARG A 831 42.37 -30.64 18.42
N TYR A 832 42.02 -31.92 18.43
CA TYR A 832 40.70 -32.44 18.83
C TYR A 832 39.52 -31.81 18.07
N ASN A 833 39.73 -31.29 16.86
CA ASN A 833 38.67 -30.67 16.07
C ASN A 833 37.88 -31.74 15.28
N ALA A 834 36.57 -31.50 15.15
CA ALA A 834 35.66 -32.29 14.33
C ALA A 834 35.48 -31.63 12.96
N PHE A 835 35.53 -32.42 11.89
CA PHE A 835 35.67 -31.92 10.52
C PHE A 835 34.59 -32.50 9.58
N TRP A 836 33.90 -31.63 8.84
CA TRP A 836 32.90 -31.98 7.82
C TRP A 836 33.12 -31.15 6.54
N ALA A 837 33.34 -31.80 5.39
CA ALA A 837 33.67 -31.14 4.12
C ALA A 837 32.71 -31.52 2.99
N ASN A 838 32.31 -30.56 2.15
CA ASN A 838 31.43 -30.80 1.00
C ASN A 838 32.17 -30.96 -0.35
N ARG A 839 33.47 -30.66 -0.47
CA ARG A 839 34.24 -30.81 -1.72
C ARG A 839 35.65 -31.37 -1.54
N ARG A 840 36.16 -31.99 -2.61
CA ARG A 840 37.37 -32.84 -2.63
C ARG A 840 38.71 -32.09 -2.76
N HIS A 841 38.95 -31.05 -1.98
CA HIS A 841 40.26 -30.39 -1.93
C HIS A 841 40.92 -30.58 -0.55
N PHE A 842 41.41 -31.80 -0.32
CA PHE A 842 42.25 -32.10 0.85
C PHE A 842 43.68 -31.58 0.63
N ASP A 843 43.94 -30.33 1.02
CA ASP A 843 45.31 -29.80 0.98
C ASP A 843 46.14 -30.37 2.14
N ALA A 844 47.14 -31.17 1.81
CA ALA A 844 47.83 -32.09 2.74
C ALA A 844 48.71 -31.40 3.80
N GLY A 845 48.73 -30.06 3.84
CA GLY A 845 49.45 -29.26 4.84
C GLY A 845 48.61 -28.80 6.04
N ALA A 846 47.29 -28.99 6.04
CA ALA A 846 46.38 -28.35 7.01
C ALA A 846 46.12 -29.13 8.32
N PHE A 847 46.55 -30.39 8.43
CA PHE A 847 46.14 -31.30 9.52
C PHE A 847 47.34 -31.82 10.33
N ALA A 848 47.96 -30.96 11.15
CA ALA A 848 49.14 -31.31 11.96
C ALA A 848 48.88 -31.19 13.47
N GLY A 849 48.06 -32.09 14.02
CA GLY A 849 47.77 -32.14 15.46
C GLY A 849 47.27 -33.50 15.96
N PRO A 850 47.66 -33.95 17.17
CA PRO A 850 47.12 -35.18 17.75
C PRO A 850 45.65 -35.01 18.17
N GLY A 851 44.80 -35.95 17.76
CA GLY A 851 43.38 -36.02 18.14
C GLY A 851 42.39 -35.43 17.13
N ASP A 852 42.85 -34.87 16.02
CA ASP A 852 41.99 -34.40 14.92
C ASP A 852 41.40 -35.59 14.14
N MET A 853 40.08 -35.62 13.94
CA MET A 853 39.37 -36.84 13.45
C MET A 853 39.74 -37.31 12.04
N ALA A 854 40.43 -36.50 11.24
CA ALA A 854 40.94 -36.90 9.93
C ALA A 854 42.27 -37.71 9.98
N ALA A 855 42.91 -37.81 11.16
CA ALA A 855 44.22 -38.44 11.32
C ALA A 855 44.18 -39.91 11.81
N ASP A 856 42.99 -40.50 12.02
CA ASP A 856 42.81 -41.93 12.31
C ASP A 856 41.90 -42.56 11.23
N PRO A 857 42.44 -43.37 10.30
CA PRO A 857 41.78 -43.72 9.02
C PRO A 857 40.66 -44.76 9.13
N LEU A 858 40.01 -44.91 10.29
CA LEU A 858 38.92 -45.86 10.52
C LEU A 858 37.54 -45.37 10.06
N PHE A 859 37.39 -44.11 9.62
CA PHE A 859 36.08 -43.50 9.33
C PHE A 859 35.91 -42.81 7.96
N ALA A 860 36.90 -42.87 7.05
CA ALA A 860 36.71 -42.37 5.69
C ALA A 860 37.57 -43.13 4.65
N ALA A 861 36.90 -43.69 3.64
CA ALA A 861 37.50 -44.15 2.39
C ALA A 861 36.63 -43.67 1.21
N ASP A 862 37.24 -43.39 0.05
CA ASP A 862 36.57 -42.75 -1.08
C ASP A 862 35.43 -43.61 -1.68
N GLY A 863 34.19 -43.14 -1.48
CA GLY A 863 32.99 -43.59 -2.19
C GLY A 863 32.35 -42.45 -2.98
N TYR A 864 32.07 -42.65 -4.27
CA TYR A 864 31.45 -41.65 -5.14
C TYR A 864 29.91 -41.69 -5.03
N TRP A 865 29.27 -40.54 -4.87
CA TRP A 865 27.90 -40.31 -5.37
C TRP A 865 28.00 -39.67 -6.75
N LEU A 866 27.19 -40.12 -7.72
CA LEU A 866 27.11 -39.54 -9.06
C LEU A 866 25.94 -38.56 -9.16
N ASP A 867 26.21 -37.38 -9.71
CA ASP A 867 25.39 -36.16 -9.65
C ASP A 867 24.17 -36.17 -10.62
N THR A 868 23.59 -37.34 -10.90
CA THR A 868 22.54 -37.51 -11.94
C THR A 868 21.41 -38.50 -11.58
N GLY A 869 21.33 -39.01 -10.35
CA GLY A 869 20.28 -39.93 -9.89
C GLY A 869 19.29 -39.27 -8.92
N THR A 870 18.00 -39.62 -8.99
CA THR A 870 16.98 -39.18 -8.02
C THR A 870 17.00 -40.04 -6.74
N PRO A 871 16.68 -39.51 -5.54
CA PRO A 871 17.02 -40.14 -4.25
C PRO A 871 16.30 -41.44 -3.84
N GLU A 872 15.62 -42.13 -4.76
CA GLU A 872 14.72 -43.26 -4.44
C GLU A 872 14.98 -44.56 -5.24
N ASP A 873 16.08 -44.67 -6.02
CA ASP A 873 16.43 -45.92 -6.72
C ASP A 873 17.50 -46.73 -5.95
N PRO A 874 17.16 -47.92 -5.39
CA PRO A 874 18.13 -48.76 -4.65
C PRO A 874 19.15 -49.50 -5.53
N SER A 875 19.15 -49.30 -6.86
CA SER A 875 20.02 -50.03 -7.78
C SER A 875 21.39 -49.38 -8.06
N ASP A 876 21.64 -48.18 -7.53
CA ASP A 876 22.91 -47.45 -7.69
C ASP A 876 24.02 -47.89 -6.69
N ASP A 877 23.72 -48.74 -5.71
CA ASP A 877 24.66 -49.22 -4.69
C ASP A 877 25.63 -50.31 -5.21
N VAL A 878 26.72 -49.89 -5.86
CA VAL A 878 27.81 -50.82 -6.23
C VAL A 878 28.70 -51.13 -5.03
N TRP A 879 28.45 -52.30 -4.42
CA TRP A 879 29.18 -52.80 -3.24
C TRP A 879 30.69 -52.99 -3.50
N GLN A 880 31.51 -52.51 -2.57
CA GLN A 880 32.90 -52.92 -2.39
C GLN A 880 33.12 -53.42 -0.96
N ASP A 881 34.01 -54.40 -0.84
CA ASP A 881 34.30 -55.14 0.39
C ASP A 881 34.87 -54.21 1.48
N GLY A 882 34.14 -53.98 2.57
CA GLY A 882 34.64 -53.24 3.75
C GLY A 882 33.84 -52.03 4.26
N ASN A 883 32.70 -51.65 3.65
CA ASN A 883 31.85 -50.57 4.20
C ASN A 883 31.04 -51.04 5.43
N TYR A 884 31.05 -50.22 6.50
CA TYR A 884 30.28 -50.46 7.73
C TYR A 884 29.27 -49.33 7.97
N HIS A 885 28.07 -49.69 8.47
CA HIS A 885 27.02 -48.74 8.84
C HIS A 885 26.63 -48.90 10.31
N LEU A 886 26.28 -47.79 10.97
CA LEU A 886 25.78 -47.76 12.34
C LEU A 886 24.40 -48.44 12.46
N ARG A 887 24.21 -49.24 13.52
CA ARG A 887 22.96 -49.96 13.77
C ARG A 887 21.84 -49.02 14.19
N SER A 888 20.71 -49.06 13.48
CA SER A 888 19.41 -48.57 13.95
C SER A 888 18.58 -49.72 14.56
N GLU A 889 17.52 -49.39 15.30
CA GLU A 889 16.59 -50.40 15.88
C GLU A 889 15.90 -51.27 14.80
N ALA A 890 15.88 -50.82 13.54
CA ALA A 890 15.34 -51.55 12.38
C ALA A 890 16.37 -52.46 11.66
N GLY A 891 17.64 -52.48 12.08
CA GLY A 891 18.71 -53.25 11.41
C GLY A 891 19.26 -52.56 10.16
N ARG A 892 19.95 -53.33 9.31
CA ARG A 892 20.45 -52.91 7.98
C ARG A 892 19.71 -53.68 6.89
N TRP A 893 19.17 -52.99 5.89
CA TRP A 893 18.53 -53.65 4.75
C TRP A 893 19.56 -54.37 3.88
N ASP A 894 19.27 -55.61 3.49
CA ASP A 894 20.04 -56.34 2.48
C ASP A 894 19.19 -56.53 1.22
N ALA A 895 19.55 -55.81 0.15
CA ALA A 895 18.85 -55.84 -1.11
C ALA A 895 18.92 -57.21 -1.84
N ASN A 896 19.91 -58.06 -1.55
CA ASN A 896 20.01 -59.41 -2.12
C ASN A 896 19.13 -60.41 -1.35
N ALA A 897 19.01 -60.26 -0.03
CA ALA A 897 18.12 -61.06 0.79
C ALA A 897 16.65 -60.57 0.73
N GLN A 898 16.43 -59.29 0.38
CA GLN A 898 15.15 -58.58 0.48
C GLN A 898 14.59 -58.62 1.92
N ASP A 899 15.48 -58.51 2.91
CA ASP A 899 15.15 -58.59 4.33
C ASP A 899 16.08 -57.68 5.17
N TRP A 900 15.68 -57.37 6.40
CA TRP A 900 16.50 -56.60 7.35
C TRP A 900 17.43 -57.55 8.13
N LEU A 901 18.74 -57.29 8.08
CA LEU A 901 19.76 -58.01 8.81
C LEU A 901 20.10 -57.32 10.13
N PHE A 902 20.22 -58.12 11.19
CA PHE A 902 20.37 -57.68 12.57
C PHE A 902 21.61 -58.29 13.27
N ASP A 903 22.56 -58.84 12.50
CA ASP A 903 23.74 -59.49 13.07
C ASP A 903 24.78 -58.49 13.60
N ASP A 904 25.31 -58.79 14.78
CA ASP A 904 26.27 -57.93 15.49
C ASP A 904 27.67 -57.88 14.84
N VAL A 905 27.89 -58.64 13.76
CA VAL A 905 29.18 -58.77 13.06
C VAL A 905 29.30 -57.77 11.91
N THR A 906 28.22 -57.56 11.16
CA THR A 906 28.18 -56.63 10.01
C THR A 906 27.41 -55.33 10.28
N SER A 907 26.62 -55.27 11.35
CA SER A 907 25.99 -54.03 11.85
C SER A 907 26.09 -53.92 13.38
N PRO A 908 27.29 -53.64 13.92
CA PRO A 908 27.51 -53.52 15.36
C PRO A 908 26.76 -52.32 15.96
N CYS A 909 26.19 -52.52 17.15
CA CYS A 909 25.74 -51.42 18.01
C CYS A 909 26.95 -50.90 18.81
N ILE A 910 27.12 -49.57 18.90
CA ILE A 910 28.22 -48.99 19.69
C ILE A 910 27.94 -49.07 21.20
N ASP A 911 26.66 -49.06 21.61
CA ASP A 911 26.25 -49.22 23.00
C ASP A 911 24.86 -49.89 23.12
N ALA A 912 24.60 -50.50 24.28
CA ALA A 912 23.34 -51.12 24.67
C ALA A 912 23.02 -50.90 26.18
N ALA A 913 23.72 -49.97 26.85
CA ALA A 913 23.52 -49.64 28.26
C ALA A 913 22.35 -48.67 28.50
N ASP A 914 22.01 -48.46 29.77
CA ASP A 914 20.94 -47.54 30.20
C ASP A 914 21.42 -46.08 30.12
N PRO A 915 20.84 -45.21 29.26
CA PRO A 915 21.28 -43.84 29.08
C PRO A 915 21.06 -42.92 30.28
N ALA A 916 20.53 -43.42 31.41
CA ALA A 916 20.36 -42.68 32.66
C ALA A 916 21.54 -42.83 33.66
N GLU A 917 22.48 -43.75 33.44
CA GLU A 917 23.66 -43.93 34.31
C GLU A 917 24.84 -43.00 33.92
N PRO A 918 25.69 -42.54 34.87
CA PRO A 918 26.86 -41.74 34.54
C PRO A 918 27.98 -42.57 33.89
N ILE A 919 28.60 -42.04 32.84
CA ILE A 919 29.67 -42.65 32.00
C ILE A 919 30.80 -43.36 32.79
N GLY A 920 31.11 -42.91 34.01
CA GLY A 920 32.15 -43.51 34.87
C GLY A 920 31.72 -44.75 35.67
N SER A 921 30.44 -45.11 35.67
CA SER A 921 29.84 -46.20 36.48
C SER A 921 29.62 -47.49 35.70
N GLU A 922 29.76 -47.45 34.37
CA GLU A 922 29.45 -48.57 33.48
C GLU A 922 30.48 -49.73 33.55
N PRO A 923 30.03 -50.99 33.43
CA PRO A 923 30.92 -52.14 33.44
C PRO A 923 31.72 -52.32 32.13
N SER A 924 32.89 -52.95 32.27
CA SER A 924 33.75 -53.39 31.15
C SER A 924 33.01 -54.38 30.23
N PRO A 925 33.16 -54.31 28.89
CA PRO A 925 34.24 -53.66 28.14
C PRO A 925 34.03 -52.19 27.72
N ASN A 926 32.83 -51.63 27.93
CA ASN A 926 32.47 -50.33 27.32
C ASN A 926 32.62 -49.12 28.24
N GLY A 927 32.65 -49.33 29.57
CA GLY A 927 32.62 -48.22 30.52
C GLY A 927 33.69 -47.16 30.33
N GLY A 928 33.26 -45.90 30.38
CA GLY A 928 34.11 -44.72 30.15
C GLY A 928 34.06 -44.13 28.74
N ARG A 929 33.07 -44.47 27.90
CA ARG A 929 32.88 -43.91 26.55
C ARG A 929 31.53 -43.22 26.42
N ALA A 930 31.46 -42.10 25.72
CA ALA A 930 30.21 -41.36 25.50
C ALA A 930 29.55 -41.78 24.18
N ASN A 931 28.21 -41.89 24.16
CA ASN A 931 27.44 -42.12 22.93
C ASN A 931 27.57 -40.94 21.97
N MET A 932 28.03 -41.21 20.73
CA MET A 932 28.27 -40.18 19.71
C MET A 932 27.12 -40.09 18.71
N GLY A 933 26.55 -38.89 18.59
CA GLY A 933 25.44 -38.54 17.70
C GLY A 933 24.74 -37.28 18.22
N ALA A 934 23.88 -36.65 17.40
CA ALA A 934 23.22 -35.38 17.73
C ALA A 934 22.34 -35.39 19.00
N TYR A 935 22.05 -36.57 19.55
CA TYR A 935 21.24 -36.79 20.76
C TYR A 935 21.95 -37.65 21.82
N GLY A 936 23.29 -37.74 21.75
CA GLY A 936 24.10 -38.48 22.71
C GLY A 936 23.83 -38.10 24.18
N ALA A 937 23.78 -39.10 25.06
CA ALA A 937 23.40 -38.96 26.48
C ALA A 937 21.96 -38.45 26.74
N THR A 938 21.04 -38.65 25.80
CA THR A 938 19.59 -38.42 26.01
C THR A 938 18.77 -39.66 25.67
N ALA A 939 17.53 -39.74 26.17
CA ALA A 939 16.57 -40.80 25.83
C ALA A 939 16.14 -40.82 24.34
N TRP A 940 16.64 -39.88 23.53
CA TRP A 940 16.27 -39.67 22.13
C TRP A 940 17.35 -40.19 21.15
N ALA A 941 18.41 -40.84 21.65
CA ALA A 941 19.52 -41.35 20.85
C ALA A 941 19.14 -42.40 19.78
N SER A 942 17.90 -42.91 19.76
CA SER A 942 17.39 -43.87 18.77
C SER A 942 15.89 -43.71 18.49
N LYS A 943 15.48 -43.10 17.36
CA LYS A 943 14.25 -43.46 16.59
C LYS A 943 13.94 -42.66 15.31
N SER A 944 13.40 -43.38 14.31
CA SER A 944 12.58 -42.90 13.16
C SER A 944 12.00 -44.13 12.43
N THR A 945 10.81 -44.20 11.80
CA THR A 945 9.55 -43.41 11.86
C THR A 945 8.33 -44.34 11.65
N GLY A 946 7.13 -43.96 12.13
CA GLY A 946 5.79 -44.47 11.69
C GLY A 946 5.41 -45.95 11.96
N GLN A 947 4.19 -46.33 12.35
CA GLN A 947 2.97 -45.60 12.77
C GLN A 947 2.04 -46.51 13.63
N ALA A 948 1.00 -45.92 14.22
CA ALA A 948 -0.15 -46.54 14.95
C ALA A 948 0.04 -47.00 16.42
N GLY A 949 -0.72 -46.38 17.34
CA GLY A 949 -0.73 -46.66 18.80
C GLY A 949 -1.84 -47.62 19.27
N PRO A 950 -1.98 -47.84 20.60
CA PRO A 950 -2.71 -46.90 21.48
C PRO A 950 -1.90 -46.47 22.74
N GLN A 951 -1.74 -45.17 23.07
CA GLN A 951 -2.68 -44.24 23.73
C GLN A 951 -2.98 -44.55 25.23
N PRO A 952 -3.17 -43.53 26.12
CA PRO A 952 -2.42 -42.28 26.26
C PRO A 952 -2.27 -41.78 27.72
N ALA A 953 -1.70 -40.59 27.91
CA ALA A 953 -2.16 -39.61 28.91
C ALA A 953 -2.27 -38.23 28.23
N PRO A 954 -3.23 -37.39 28.65
CA PRO A 954 -4.54 -37.27 28.02
C PRO A 954 -4.52 -36.41 26.74
N ARG A 955 -5.32 -36.81 25.74
CA ARG A 955 -5.73 -35.93 24.64
C ARG A 955 -6.95 -35.11 25.04
N CYS A 956 -7.02 -33.88 24.53
CA CYS A 956 -8.19 -33.03 24.62
C CYS A 956 -9.25 -33.55 23.64
N VAL A 957 -10.51 -33.59 24.09
CA VAL A 957 -11.56 -34.41 23.44
C VAL A 957 -12.06 -33.77 22.15
N ASP A 958 -12.00 -32.44 22.05
CA ASP A 958 -12.19 -31.67 20.83
C ASP A 958 -11.01 -30.72 20.66
N ARG A 959 -10.38 -30.69 19.49
CA ARG A 959 -9.46 -29.60 19.11
C ARG A 959 -10.29 -28.41 18.61
N PRO A 960 -10.17 -27.21 19.19
CA PRO A 960 -10.71 -26.01 18.56
C PRO A 960 -10.05 -25.81 17.19
N SER A 961 -10.81 -25.35 16.21
CA SER A 961 -10.22 -24.69 15.04
C SER A 961 -9.45 -23.46 15.52
N MET A 962 -8.19 -23.29 15.07
CA MET A 962 -7.19 -22.27 15.50
C MET A 962 -6.26 -22.63 16.68
N ASP A 963 -6.20 -23.89 17.13
CA ASP A 963 -5.05 -24.43 17.89
C ASP A 963 -3.93 -24.79 16.89
N PHE A 964 -2.99 -23.87 16.68
CA PHE A 964 -1.90 -23.99 15.68
C PHE A 964 -0.61 -24.57 16.27
N THR A 965 -0.39 -24.37 17.57
CA THR A 965 0.74 -24.93 18.32
C THR A 965 0.52 -26.40 18.72
N GLY A 966 -0.74 -26.83 18.80
CA GLY A 966 -1.16 -28.20 19.11
C GLY A 966 -1.25 -28.53 20.60
N ASP A 967 -1.30 -27.51 21.47
CA ASP A 967 -1.22 -27.63 22.93
C ASP A 967 -2.58 -27.76 23.65
N CYS A 968 -3.68 -27.74 22.87
CA CYS A 968 -5.09 -27.71 23.29
C CYS A 968 -5.63 -26.39 23.85
N ARG A 969 -4.94 -25.27 23.68
CA ARG A 969 -5.48 -23.95 23.93
C ARG A 969 -5.65 -23.21 22.61
N VAL A 970 -6.28 -22.05 22.69
CA VAL A 970 -6.18 -21.02 21.65
C VAL A 970 -5.74 -19.80 22.42
N ASP A 971 -4.43 -19.57 22.43
CA ASP A 971 -3.84 -18.47 23.18
C ASP A 971 -2.95 -17.58 22.29
N LEU A 972 -2.17 -16.70 22.93
CA LEU A 972 -1.38 -15.71 22.21
C LEU A 972 -0.28 -16.34 21.35
N ALA A 973 0.17 -17.56 21.66
CA ALA A 973 1.17 -18.29 20.86
C ALA A 973 0.58 -18.79 19.53
N ASP A 974 -0.65 -19.29 19.53
CA ASP A 974 -1.37 -19.67 18.30
C ASP A 974 -1.65 -18.44 17.43
N PHE A 975 -2.06 -17.34 18.07
CA PHE A 975 -2.31 -16.07 17.37
C PHE A 975 -1.03 -15.46 16.80
N ALA A 976 0.12 -15.58 17.49
CA ALA A 976 1.42 -15.15 16.99
C ALA A 976 1.85 -15.96 15.76
N LEU A 977 1.72 -17.30 15.79
CA LEU A 977 2.03 -18.14 14.63
C LEU A 977 1.15 -17.82 13.42
N PHE A 978 -0.15 -17.60 13.65
CA PHE A 978 -1.09 -17.21 12.60
C PHE A 978 -0.76 -15.81 12.04
N ALA A 979 -0.42 -14.85 12.91
CA ALA A 979 -0.06 -13.49 12.51
C ALA A 979 1.27 -13.45 11.73
N GLU A 980 2.29 -14.23 12.13
CA GLU A 980 3.55 -14.35 11.38
C GLU A 980 3.32 -14.93 9.98
N GLN A 981 2.51 -16.00 9.86
CA GLN A 981 2.17 -16.59 8.56
C GLN A 981 1.30 -15.67 7.70
N TRP A 982 0.43 -14.85 8.30
CA TRP A 982 -0.41 -13.90 7.58
C TRP A 982 0.37 -12.65 7.12
N LEU A 983 1.28 -12.15 7.95
CA LEU A 983 2.18 -11.03 7.62
C LEU A 983 3.20 -11.41 6.54
N ALA A 984 3.69 -12.65 6.52
CA ALA A 984 4.56 -13.17 5.47
C ALA A 984 3.88 -13.23 4.08
N CYS A 985 2.55 -13.19 4.01
CA CYS A 985 1.76 -13.32 2.78
C CYS A 985 1.22 -12.01 2.19
N GLY A 986 1.43 -10.85 2.84
CA GLY A 986 1.23 -9.54 2.22
C GLY A 986 -0.17 -9.25 1.65
N PHE A 987 -1.24 -9.47 2.43
CA PHE A 987 -2.63 -9.02 2.14
C PHE A 987 -3.37 -9.58 0.89
N ASP A 988 -2.80 -10.50 0.11
CA ASP A 988 -3.51 -11.18 -0.99
C ASP A 988 -4.09 -12.56 -0.61
N LEU A 989 -5.11 -13.00 -1.35
CA LEU A 989 -5.93 -14.18 -1.03
C LEU A 989 -5.22 -15.54 -1.31
N PRO A 990 -5.54 -16.60 -0.53
CA PRO A 990 -4.76 -17.84 -0.52
C PRO A 990 -5.14 -18.82 -1.64
N GLU A 991 -4.79 -18.50 -2.89
CA GLU A 991 -4.75 -19.49 -3.99
C GLU A 991 -3.34 -19.68 -4.61
N ALA A 992 -2.38 -18.81 -4.29
CA ALA A 992 -1.03 -18.86 -4.88
C ALA A 992 -0.03 -19.86 -4.23
N CYS A 993 -0.33 -20.39 -3.04
CA CYS A 993 0.64 -21.17 -2.23
C CYS A 993 0.39 -22.69 -2.15
N GLY A 994 -0.29 -23.28 -3.14
CA GLY A 994 -0.23 -24.73 -3.41
C GLY A 994 -0.80 -25.70 -2.35
N ALA A 995 -1.35 -25.20 -1.24
CA ALA A 995 -2.06 -26.02 -0.27
C ALA A 995 -3.48 -26.32 -0.77
N SER A 996 -3.84 -27.60 -0.89
CA SER A 996 -5.16 -28.03 -1.33
C SER A 996 -6.26 -27.52 -0.40
N SER A 997 -7.32 -26.95 -0.98
CA SER A 997 -8.49 -26.45 -0.25
C SER A 997 -9.12 -27.49 0.69
N THR A 998 -9.47 -27.08 1.91
CA THR A 998 -10.86 -27.13 2.41
C THR A 998 -11.05 -26.49 3.81
N ARG A 999 -11.92 -25.47 3.83
CA ARG A 999 -12.63 -24.84 4.98
C ARG A 999 -11.81 -24.07 6.02
#